data_AF-A0A2T0U8X5-F1
#
_entry.id   AF-A0A2T0U8X5-F1
#
_cell.length_a   1.000
_cell.length_b   1.000
_cell.length_c   1.000
_cell.angle_alpha   90.00
_cell.angle_beta   90.00
_cell.angle_gamma   90.00
#
_symmetry.space_group_name_H-M   'P 1'
#
loop_
_entity.id
_entity.type
_entity.pdbx_description
1 polymer ?
#
loop_
_entity_poly.entity_id
_entity_poly.type
_entity_poly.pdbx_seq_one_letter_code
_entity_poly.pdbx_strand_id
1 'polypeptide(L)'
;MSIVTDFKHVNYLWDNTAAAKLEGDEVALLIYRSNLLGADLRLTNYGGGNTSCKTIEKDPLTGADTEVMWIKGSGGDIGTLTRSGLAGLYVDRLRNLENVYKGIEQEDEMVELFNHCIYDLKSKAPSIDTPLHGFLPFKHIDHLHPDAAIAIAAAKDGKKITEELFKGTIGWVDWQRPGFDLGLQLKRCLAENPGIRGIMLGSHGLFTWGDTAYECYVNSLEVIEASAEYLEQNYGKKGPVFGGQKIESIAPEARKKQASAIAPILRGFCSSERHMVGHFTDDARVLEFINSNDLDRLAPLGTSCPDHFLRTKISPLVLELDANADLSNVAELKEKLTPAFEAYRQMYKEYYETCKHANSPAIRDSNPVVILYPGVGMFTFSKDKQTARVAAEFYTNAINVMKGAEAVSEYTSLPRQEAFDIEYWLLEEAKLSRMPKPKPLSGRIALITGSAGGIGKAIAKRFIDEGGVVVINDNDSGRLESARSEFNAQYGKDAFAAVLLDVTDSAKIANAYDEAALAFGGVDIIVNCAGLSISKPVQDHTEKDWDILYDVLVKGQFLVTQKGIEVMRKQALGGDVLNIVSKNALVSGPNNAGYGSAKAAQLHLSRLNAAELGGDGIRVNVVNPDAVISDSKIWESGWAEGRAKAYGITVPELPAYYAKRTLLNKIILPEDIANACFVLVGGLMDKSTGNVLNVDGGVAMAFVR
;
A
#
# COMPACT_ATOMS: atom_id res chain seq x y z
N MET A 1 -42.45 2.11 -13.18
CA MET A 1 -42.24 1.73 -11.77
C MET A 1 -41.58 2.92 -11.08
N SER A 2 -41.90 3.18 -9.81
CA SER A 2 -41.19 4.18 -9.02
C SER A 2 -39.74 3.74 -8.90
N ILE A 3 -38.79 4.56 -9.36
CA ILE A 3 -37.36 4.26 -9.27
C ILE A 3 -36.97 4.29 -7.79
N VAL A 4 -36.45 3.18 -7.28
CA VAL A 4 -35.90 3.10 -5.91
C VAL A 4 -34.58 3.87 -5.92
N THR A 5 -34.53 4.96 -5.17
CA THR A 5 -33.33 5.79 -4.99
C THR A 5 -32.86 5.80 -3.54
N ASP A 6 -33.65 5.23 -2.64
CA ASP A 6 -33.36 5.09 -1.22
C ASP A 6 -32.90 3.66 -0.96
N PHE A 7 -31.60 3.49 -0.78
CA PHE A 7 -30.94 2.22 -0.50
C PHE A 7 -30.32 2.30 0.91
N LYS A 8 -30.40 1.20 1.66
CA LYS A 8 -29.88 1.11 3.02
C LYS A 8 -28.42 0.64 3.05
N HIS A 9 -28.04 -0.30 2.18
CA HIS A 9 -26.73 -0.96 2.22
C HIS A 9 -25.78 -0.53 1.10
N VAL A 10 -26.26 0.15 0.06
CA VAL A 10 -25.46 0.71 -1.03
C VAL A 10 -25.72 2.20 -1.21
N ASN A 11 -24.77 2.93 -1.84
CA ASN A 11 -24.97 4.36 -2.12
C ASN A 11 -25.50 4.58 -3.55
N TYR A 12 -26.63 5.29 -3.65
CA TYR A 12 -27.05 5.87 -4.93
C TYR A 12 -26.32 7.20 -5.17
N LEU A 13 -25.39 7.20 -6.13
CA LEU A 13 -24.51 8.33 -6.45
C LEU A 13 -24.78 8.94 -7.84
N TRP A 14 -25.80 8.47 -8.54
CA TRP A 14 -26.11 8.93 -9.89
C TRP A 14 -26.72 10.35 -9.88
N ASP A 15 -26.08 11.25 -10.62
CA ASP A 15 -26.52 12.64 -10.83
C ASP A 15 -27.04 12.80 -12.26
N ASN A 16 -28.34 13.03 -12.37
CA ASN A 16 -29.02 13.23 -13.65
C ASN A 16 -28.48 14.44 -14.43
N THR A 17 -28.02 15.49 -13.75
CA THR A 17 -27.45 16.68 -14.40
C THR A 17 -26.07 16.39 -14.99
N ALA A 18 -25.26 15.59 -14.29
CA ALA A 18 -23.98 15.13 -14.80
C ALA A 18 -24.17 14.18 -16.00
N ALA A 19 -25.07 13.19 -15.86
CA ALA A 19 -25.36 12.22 -16.92
C ALA A 19 -25.93 12.88 -18.19
N ALA A 20 -26.83 13.86 -18.06
CA ALA A 20 -27.40 14.58 -19.21
C ALA A 20 -26.34 15.33 -20.05
N LYS A 21 -25.21 15.75 -19.45
CA LYS A 21 -24.10 16.36 -20.20
C LYS A 21 -23.33 15.35 -21.06
N LEU A 22 -23.49 14.06 -20.79
CA LEU A 22 -22.83 12.95 -21.47
C LEU A 22 -23.78 12.20 -22.42
N GLU A 23 -25.02 12.67 -22.57
CA GLU A 23 -26.03 12.03 -23.41
C GLU A 23 -25.53 11.89 -24.86
N GLY A 24 -25.65 10.68 -25.42
CA GLY A 24 -25.14 10.33 -26.74
C GLY A 24 -23.66 9.91 -26.79
N ASP A 25 -22.91 10.01 -25.68
CA ASP A 25 -21.55 9.45 -25.53
C ASP A 25 -21.57 8.28 -24.54
N GLU A 26 -21.87 7.09 -25.04
CA GLU A 26 -21.96 5.86 -24.23
C GLU A 26 -20.62 5.45 -23.60
N VAL A 27 -19.49 5.88 -24.16
CA VAL A 27 -18.16 5.61 -23.58
C VAL A 27 -17.92 6.52 -22.38
N ALA A 28 -18.33 7.79 -22.48
CA ALA A 28 -18.29 8.70 -21.34
C ALA A 28 -19.27 8.28 -20.23
N LEU A 29 -20.48 7.82 -20.58
CA LEU A 29 -21.44 7.26 -19.63
C LEU A 29 -20.95 5.97 -18.97
N LEU A 30 -20.24 5.11 -19.70
CA LEU A 30 -19.54 3.95 -19.12
C LEU A 30 -18.56 4.42 -18.04
N ILE A 31 -17.63 5.33 -18.38
CA ILE A 31 -16.63 5.83 -17.42
C ILE A 31 -17.30 6.46 -16.20
N TYR A 32 -18.35 7.25 -16.41
CA TYR A 32 -19.13 7.84 -15.34
C TYR A 32 -19.71 6.76 -14.41
N ARG A 33 -20.42 5.77 -14.96
CA ARG A 33 -20.97 4.63 -14.20
C ARG A 33 -19.88 3.86 -13.44
N SER A 34 -18.77 3.54 -14.11
CA SER A 34 -17.64 2.83 -13.50
C SER A 34 -17.12 3.56 -12.27
N ASN A 35 -16.93 4.88 -12.36
CA ASN A 35 -16.43 5.70 -11.27
C ASN A 35 -17.43 5.78 -10.09
N LEU A 36 -18.74 5.83 -10.36
CA LEU A 36 -19.76 5.77 -9.30
C LEU A 36 -19.74 4.43 -8.57
N LEU A 37 -19.69 3.32 -9.32
CA LEU A 37 -19.63 1.97 -8.74
C LEU A 37 -18.35 1.76 -7.93
N GLY A 38 -17.21 2.22 -8.43
CA GLY A 38 -15.91 2.11 -7.75
C GLY A 38 -15.73 3.07 -6.56
N ALA A 39 -16.57 4.09 -6.42
CA ALA A 39 -16.55 4.98 -5.26
C ALA A 39 -17.12 4.33 -4.00
N ASP A 40 -17.96 3.30 -4.14
CA ASP A 40 -18.51 2.53 -3.03
C ASP A 40 -17.84 1.16 -2.94
N LEU A 41 -16.88 1.03 -2.02
CA LEU A 41 -16.08 -0.20 -1.83
C LEU A 41 -16.91 -1.40 -1.34
N ARG A 42 -18.20 -1.22 -1.03
CA ARG A 42 -19.13 -2.33 -0.77
C ARG A 42 -19.61 -2.99 -2.07
N LEU A 43 -19.54 -2.27 -3.19
CA LEU A 43 -19.95 -2.75 -4.52
C LEU A 43 -18.82 -3.48 -5.23
N THR A 44 -17.57 -3.07 -5.02
CA THR A 44 -16.40 -3.70 -5.62
C THR A 44 -15.15 -3.49 -4.78
N ASN A 45 -14.21 -4.42 -4.88
CA ASN A 45 -12.90 -4.33 -4.24
C ASN A 45 -11.96 -3.35 -4.98
N TYR A 46 -10.92 -2.87 -4.30
CA TYR A 46 -9.92 -2.00 -4.92
C TYR A 46 -9.24 -2.67 -6.13
N GLY A 47 -9.39 -2.07 -7.32
CA GLY A 47 -8.87 -2.64 -8.58
C GLY A 47 -9.64 -3.86 -9.11
N GLY A 48 -10.73 -4.26 -8.44
CA GLY A 48 -11.62 -5.35 -8.83
C GLY A 48 -12.83 -4.89 -9.66
N GLY A 49 -13.54 -5.85 -10.24
CA GLY A 49 -14.67 -5.65 -11.13
C GLY A 49 -14.31 -5.22 -12.57
N ASN A 50 -15.22 -5.46 -13.51
CA ASN A 50 -15.13 -5.04 -14.91
C ASN A 50 -16.45 -4.41 -15.35
N THR A 51 -16.39 -3.33 -16.11
CA THR A 51 -17.59 -2.67 -16.65
C THR A 51 -17.40 -2.47 -18.15
N SER A 52 -18.48 -2.61 -18.91
CA SER A 52 -18.45 -2.45 -20.36
C SER A 52 -19.68 -1.74 -20.92
N CYS A 53 -19.51 -1.16 -22.11
CA CYS A 53 -20.59 -0.79 -23.02
C CYS A 53 -20.30 -1.30 -24.44
N LYS A 54 -21.35 -1.52 -25.24
CA LYS A 54 -21.28 -1.83 -26.67
C LYS A 54 -21.86 -0.67 -27.45
N THR A 55 -21.09 -0.16 -28.42
CA THR A 55 -21.45 0.98 -29.27
C THR A 55 -21.37 0.57 -30.75
N ILE A 56 -21.99 1.36 -31.63
CA ILE A 56 -21.79 1.25 -33.07
C ILE A 56 -20.77 2.30 -33.48
N GLU A 57 -19.63 1.85 -34.00
CA GLU A 57 -18.52 2.70 -34.42
C GLU A 57 -18.26 2.54 -35.92
N LYS A 58 -17.46 3.44 -36.49
CA LYS A 58 -16.93 3.28 -37.86
C LYS A 58 -15.67 2.43 -37.84
N ASP A 59 -15.66 1.34 -38.58
CA ASP A 59 -14.44 0.56 -38.81
C ASP A 59 -13.41 1.44 -39.56
N PRO A 60 -12.21 1.68 -39.00
CA PRO A 60 -11.21 2.57 -39.59
C PRO A 60 -10.62 2.09 -40.92
N LEU A 61 -10.78 0.81 -41.27
CA LEU A 61 -10.27 0.22 -42.50
C LEU A 61 -11.33 0.21 -43.61
N THR A 62 -12.59 -0.05 -43.26
CA THR A 62 -13.68 -0.25 -44.23
C THR A 62 -14.68 0.90 -44.28
N GLY A 63 -14.78 1.72 -43.23
CA GLY A 63 -15.78 2.76 -43.07
C GLY A 63 -17.21 2.25 -42.79
N ALA A 64 -17.38 0.94 -42.65
CA ALA A 64 -18.67 0.32 -42.31
C ALA A 64 -19.00 0.53 -40.83
N ASP A 65 -20.29 0.49 -40.50
CA ASP A 65 -20.74 0.42 -39.11
C ASP A 65 -20.38 -0.95 -38.53
N THR A 66 -19.80 -0.96 -37.34
CA THR A 66 -19.39 -2.18 -36.64
C THR A 66 -19.68 -2.05 -35.15
N GLU A 67 -20.01 -3.17 -34.50
CA GLU A 67 -20.25 -3.21 -33.07
C GLU A 67 -18.90 -3.32 -32.32
N VAL A 68 -18.63 -2.34 -31.47
CA VAL A 68 -17.43 -2.26 -30.64
C VAL A 68 -17.81 -2.34 -29.18
N MET A 69 -17.12 -3.19 -28.44
CA MET A 69 -17.22 -3.23 -26.98
C MET A 69 -16.07 -2.43 -26.38
N TRP A 70 -16.42 -1.45 -25.55
CA TRP A 70 -15.51 -0.74 -24.68
C TRP A 70 -15.60 -1.35 -23.28
N ILE A 71 -14.50 -1.84 -22.75
CA ILE A 71 -14.44 -2.51 -21.45
C ILE A 71 -13.25 -1.98 -20.64
N LYS A 72 -13.36 -1.97 -19.31
CA LYS A 72 -12.20 -1.74 -18.43
C LYS A 72 -11.03 -2.65 -18.81
N GLY A 73 -9.89 -2.05 -19.13
CA GLY A 73 -8.69 -2.77 -19.50
C GLY A 73 -8.02 -3.48 -18.32
N SER A 74 -7.05 -4.33 -18.64
CA SER A 74 -6.27 -5.09 -17.66
C SER A 74 -5.51 -4.16 -16.70
N GLY A 75 -5.62 -4.44 -15.39
CA GLY A 75 -4.95 -3.71 -14.30
C GLY A 75 -5.50 -2.33 -13.95
N GLY A 76 -6.61 -1.88 -14.57
CA GLY A 76 -7.30 -0.63 -14.21
C GLY A 76 -8.24 -0.78 -13.02
N ASP A 77 -8.45 0.30 -12.28
CA ASP A 77 -9.45 0.44 -11.21
C ASP A 77 -10.69 1.18 -11.75
N ILE A 78 -11.90 0.64 -11.51
CA ILE A 78 -13.12 1.27 -12.01
C ILE A 78 -13.45 2.58 -11.32
N GLY A 79 -13.01 2.78 -10.06
CA GLY A 79 -13.26 4.00 -9.29
C GLY A 79 -12.45 5.22 -9.77
N THR A 80 -11.39 4.98 -10.52
CA THR A 80 -10.49 6.01 -11.09
C THR A 80 -10.34 5.86 -12.60
N LEU A 81 -11.31 5.22 -13.24
CA LEU A 81 -11.25 4.88 -14.66
C LEU A 81 -11.27 6.14 -15.52
N THR A 82 -10.42 6.14 -16.54
CA THR A 82 -10.39 7.15 -17.60
C THR A 82 -10.40 6.45 -18.96
N ARG A 83 -10.56 7.21 -20.05
CA ARG A 83 -10.61 6.64 -21.41
C ARG A 83 -9.37 5.83 -21.77
N SER A 84 -8.18 6.24 -21.32
CA SER A 84 -6.94 5.49 -21.55
C SER A 84 -6.87 4.17 -20.77
N GLY A 85 -7.76 3.97 -19.79
CA GLY A 85 -7.92 2.73 -19.05
C GLY A 85 -8.85 1.72 -19.71
N LEU A 86 -9.51 2.06 -20.83
CA LEU A 86 -10.42 1.16 -21.56
C LEU A 86 -9.67 0.36 -22.62
N ALA A 87 -10.15 -0.85 -22.90
CA ALA A 87 -9.85 -1.66 -24.07
C ALA A 87 -11.05 -1.60 -25.04
N GLY A 88 -10.80 -1.30 -26.32
CA GLY A 88 -11.84 -1.27 -27.36
C GLY A 88 -11.69 -2.47 -28.29
N LEU A 89 -12.73 -3.29 -28.44
CA LEU A 89 -12.68 -4.53 -29.23
C LEU A 89 -13.84 -4.67 -30.20
N TYR A 90 -13.56 -5.18 -31.40
CA TYR A 90 -14.56 -5.67 -32.35
C TYR A 90 -15.32 -6.86 -31.76
N VAL A 91 -16.63 -6.71 -31.58
CA VAL A 91 -17.45 -7.75 -30.93
C VAL A 91 -17.60 -8.99 -31.82
N ASP A 92 -17.76 -8.79 -33.12
CA ASP A 92 -17.85 -9.88 -34.11
C ASP A 92 -16.57 -10.72 -34.13
N ARG A 93 -15.39 -10.09 -34.14
CA ARG A 93 -14.11 -10.79 -34.09
C ARG A 93 -13.92 -11.55 -32.79
N LEU A 94 -14.27 -10.94 -31.66
CA LEU A 94 -14.21 -11.60 -30.35
C LEU A 94 -15.10 -12.85 -30.32
N ARG A 95 -16.35 -12.74 -30.80
CA ARG A 95 -17.26 -13.89 -30.90
C ARG A 95 -16.77 -14.95 -31.88
N ASN A 96 -16.13 -14.55 -32.98
CA ASN A 96 -15.55 -15.48 -33.95
C ASN A 96 -14.39 -16.32 -33.39
N LEU A 97 -13.79 -15.92 -32.27
CA LEU A 97 -12.81 -16.75 -31.58
C LEU A 97 -13.43 -18.07 -31.06
N GLU A 98 -14.76 -18.16 -30.94
CA GLU A 98 -15.47 -19.40 -30.60
C GLU A 98 -15.20 -20.50 -31.64
N ASN A 99 -14.94 -20.13 -32.91
CA ASN A 99 -14.65 -21.08 -33.99
C ASN A 99 -13.27 -21.75 -33.87
N VAL A 100 -12.35 -21.18 -33.09
CA VAL A 100 -10.98 -21.68 -32.92
C VAL A 100 -10.70 -22.17 -31.51
N TYR A 101 -11.60 -21.89 -30.56
CA TYR A 101 -11.52 -22.38 -29.19
C TYR A 101 -11.74 -23.90 -29.14
N LYS A 102 -10.82 -24.63 -28.50
CA LYS A 102 -10.83 -26.12 -28.49
C LYS A 102 -11.13 -26.73 -27.12
N GLY A 103 -11.32 -25.91 -26.09
CA GLY A 103 -11.54 -26.38 -24.72
C GLY A 103 -10.58 -25.74 -23.71
N ILE A 104 -10.83 -26.05 -22.43
CA ILE A 104 -10.22 -25.39 -21.27
C ILE A 104 -8.70 -25.58 -21.20
N GLU A 105 -8.19 -26.65 -21.82
CA GLU A 105 -6.76 -26.92 -21.92
C GLU A 105 -6.00 -25.87 -22.75
N GLN A 106 -6.70 -25.15 -23.64
CA GLN A 106 -6.15 -24.06 -24.46
C GLN A 106 -6.62 -22.66 -24.02
N GLU A 107 -7.22 -22.53 -22.83
CA GLU A 107 -7.81 -21.28 -22.33
C GLU A 107 -6.81 -20.11 -22.36
N ASP A 108 -5.58 -20.35 -21.91
CA ASP A 108 -4.55 -19.31 -21.83
C ASP A 108 -4.08 -18.84 -23.24
N GLU A 109 -4.18 -19.69 -24.27
CA GLU A 109 -3.84 -19.33 -25.67
C GLU A 109 -4.80 -18.25 -26.22
N MET A 110 -6.04 -18.20 -25.71
CA MET A 110 -7.05 -17.25 -26.17
C MET A 110 -6.68 -15.80 -25.86
N VAL A 111 -5.89 -15.57 -24.81
CA VAL A 111 -5.49 -14.22 -24.37
C VAL A 111 -4.65 -13.51 -25.43
N GLU A 112 -3.78 -14.23 -26.13
CA GLU A 112 -3.01 -13.64 -27.23
C GLU A 112 -3.91 -13.30 -28.43
N LEU A 113 -4.94 -14.12 -28.68
CA LEU A 113 -5.87 -13.91 -29.78
C LEU A 113 -6.77 -12.68 -29.60
N PHE A 114 -6.98 -12.20 -28.36
CA PHE A 114 -7.71 -10.96 -28.11
C PHE A 114 -7.04 -9.74 -28.78
N ASN A 115 -5.73 -9.79 -29.06
CA ASN A 115 -5.04 -8.74 -29.79
C ASN A 115 -5.55 -8.59 -31.24
N HIS A 116 -6.04 -9.66 -31.86
CA HIS A 116 -6.66 -9.61 -33.19
C HIS A 116 -8.07 -8.99 -33.18
N CYS A 117 -8.65 -8.85 -32.00
CA CYS A 117 -9.96 -8.24 -31.79
C CYS A 117 -9.87 -6.75 -31.46
N ILE A 118 -8.67 -6.17 -31.28
CA ILE A 118 -8.52 -4.76 -30.91
C ILE A 118 -9.04 -3.83 -32.00
N TYR A 119 -9.97 -2.95 -31.61
CA TYR A 119 -10.50 -1.86 -32.44
C TYR A 119 -9.63 -0.61 -32.32
N ASP A 120 -9.37 -0.15 -31.09
CA ASP A 120 -8.56 1.04 -30.84
C ASP A 120 -7.14 0.64 -30.42
N LEU A 121 -6.16 0.89 -31.30
CA LEU A 121 -4.75 0.57 -31.07
C LEU A 121 -4.12 1.39 -29.92
N LYS A 122 -4.76 2.47 -29.48
CA LYS A 122 -4.31 3.26 -28.31
C LYS A 122 -4.93 2.78 -26.99
N SER A 123 -5.83 1.80 -27.06
CA SER A 123 -6.53 1.28 -25.89
C SER A 123 -5.62 0.40 -25.02
N LYS A 124 -6.02 0.16 -23.77
CA LYS A 124 -5.34 -0.78 -22.88
C LYS A 124 -5.49 -2.21 -23.39
N ALA A 125 -4.59 -3.09 -22.94
CA ALA A 125 -4.71 -4.52 -23.18
C ALA A 125 -6.05 -5.05 -22.62
N PRO A 126 -6.79 -5.88 -23.37
CA PRO A 126 -8.01 -6.54 -22.88
C PRO A 126 -7.75 -7.35 -21.60
N SER A 127 -8.73 -7.40 -20.69
CA SER A 127 -8.68 -8.26 -19.52
C SER A 127 -9.10 -9.69 -19.87
N ILE A 128 -8.80 -10.64 -18.99
CA ILE A 128 -9.25 -12.04 -19.12
C ILE A 128 -10.78 -12.18 -19.06
N ASP A 129 -11.45 -11.18 -18.47
CA ASP A 129 -12.91 -11.14 -18.34
C ASP A 129 -13.59 -10.60 -19.61
N THR A 130 -12.82 -10.17 -20.60
CA THR A 130 -13.35 -9.64 -21.87
C THR A 130 -14.40 -10.57 -22.52
N PRO A 131 -14.20 -11.90 -22.60
CA PRO A 131 -15.19 -12.82 -23.15
C PRO A 131 -16.51 -12.84 -22.36
N LEU A 132 -16.45 -12.69 -21.03
CA LEU A 132 -17.64 -12.70 -20.16
C LEU A 132 -18.59 -11.54 -20.50
N HIS A 133 -18.04 -10.41 -20.94
CA HIS A 133 -18.82 -9.27 -21.42
C HIS A 133 -19.19 -9.38 -22.92
N GLY A 134 -18.31 -9.94 -23.74
CA GLY A 134 -18.46 -9.99 -25.20
C GLY A 134 -19.53 -10.97 -25.69
N PHE A 135 -19.68 -12.10 -25.00
CA PHE A 135 -20.66 -13.13 -25.37
C PHE A 135 -22.09 -12.81 -24.96
N LEU A 136 -22.28 -11.95 -23.96
CA LEU A 136 -23.59 -11.48 -23.57
C LEU A 136 -24.10 -10.40 -24.55
N PRO A 137 -25.37 -10.44 -24.95
CA PRO A 137 -25.91 -9.57 -26.01
C PRO A 137 -26.23 -8.14 -25.53
N PHE A 138 -26.06 -7.84 -24.24
CA PHE A 138 -26.50 -6.58 -23.64
C PHE A 138 -25.55 -5.41 -23.95
N LYS A 139 -26.14 -4.22 -24.08
CA LYS A 139 -25.41 -2.98 -24.36
C LYS A 139 -24.50 -2.58 -23.21
N HIS A 140 -24.98 -2.66 -21.97
CA HIS A 140 -24.21 -2.35 -20.78
C HIS A 140 -24.15 -3.54 -19.85
N ILE A 141 -22.97 -3.85 -19.34
CA ILE A 141 -22.73 -4.98 -18.45
C ILE A 141 -21.78 -4.53 -17.35
N ASP A 142 -22.11 -4.88 -16.12
CA ASP A 142 -21.27 -4.73 -14.95
C ASP A 142 -20.94 -6.12 -14.39
N HIS A 143 -19.66 -6.34 -14.10
CA HIS A 143 -19.15 -7.42 -13.29
C HIS A 143 -18.54 -6.83 -12.03
N LEU A 144 -19.11 -7.17 -10.87
CA LEU A 144 -18.74 -6.57 -9.59
C LEU A 144 -18.45 -7.65 -8.55
N HIS A 145 -17.70 -7.27 -7.52
CA HIS A 145 -17.27 -8.14 -6.43
C HIS A 145 -17.75 -7.67 -5.04
N PRO A 146 -19.07 -7.50 -4.82
CA PRO A 146 -19.60 -7.02 -3.56
C PRO A 146 -19.60 -8.13 -2.50
N ASP A 147 -19.14 -7.82 -1.29
CA ASP A 147 -19.05 -8.77 -0.16
C ASP A 147 -20.38 -9.52 0.06
N ALA A 148 -21.52 -8.83 -0.07
CA ALA A 148 -22.83 -9.43 0.14
C ALA A 148 -23.21 -10.49 -0.90
N ALA A 149 -22.92 -10.25 -2.18
CA ALA A 149 -23.19 -11.24 -3.22
C ALA A 149 -22.20 -12.41 -3.12
N ILE A 150 -20.93 -12.11 -2.85
CA ILE A 150 -19.89 -13.13 -2.69
C ILE A 150 -20.17 -14.02 -1.48
N ALA A 151 -20.69 -13.47 -0.38
CA ALA A 151 -21.12 -14.25 0.78
C ALA A 151 -22.18 -15.29 0.42
N ILE A 152 -23.17 -14.93 -0.40
CA ILE A 152 -24.17 -15.88 -0.91
C ILE A 152 -23.50 -16.87 -1.87
N ALA A 153 -22.64 -16.38 -2.77
CA ALA A 153 -21.96 -17.20 -3.77
C ALA A 153 -20.97 -18.22 -3.17
N ALA A 154 -20.37 -17.90 -2.03
CA ALA A 154 -19.43 -18.76 -1.28
C ALA A 154 -20.13 -19.59 -0.19
N ALA A 155 -21.44 -19.43 -0.02
CA ALA A 155 -22.23 -20.27 0.86
C ALA A 155 -22.51 -21.62 0.20
N LYS A 156 -22.44 -22.70 0.98
CA LYS A 156 -22.72 -24.08 0.52
C LYS A 156 -24.04 -24.23 -0.23
N ASP A 157 -25.09 -23.53 0.22
CA ASP A 157 -26.42 -23.51 -0.43
C ASP A 157 -26.62 -22.31 -1.37
N GLY A 158 -25.55 -21.64 -1.80
CA GLY A 158 -25.59 -20.36 -2.52
C GLY A 158 -26.47 -20.37 -3.78
N LYS A 159 -26.41 -21.45 -4.57
CA LYS A 159 -27.26 -21.64 -5.75
C LYS A 159 -28.75 -21.61 -5.42
N LYS A 160 -29.14 -22.36 -4.38
CA LYS A 160 -30.53 -22.43 -3.92
C LYS A 160 -30.99 -21.09 -3.35
N ILE A 161 -30.15 -20.44 -2.55
CA ILE A 161 -30.43 -19.12 -1.96
C ILE A 161 -30.64 -18.09 -3.07
N THR A 162 -29.78 -18.08 -4.10
CA THR A 162 -29.90 -17.16 -5.24
C THR A 162 -31.23 -17.33 -5.96
N GLU A 163 -31.62 -18.58 -6.26
CA GLU A 163 -32.89 -18.90 -6.89
C GLU A 163 -34.09 -18.40 -6.07
N GLU A 164 -34.10 -18.67 -4.76
CA GLU A 164 -35.19 -18.29 -3.86
C GLU A 164 -35.28 -16.77 -3.65
N LEU A 165 -34.13 -16.11 -3.45
CA LEU A 165 -34.04 -14.67 -3.19
C LEU A 165 -34.49 -13.86 -4.41
N PHE A 166 -34.03 -14.24 -5.60
CA PHE A 166 -34.30 -13.50 -6.83
C PHE A 166 -35.43 -14.09 -7.68
N LYS A 167 -36.09 -15.16 -7.21
CA LYS A 167 -37.21 -15.83 -7.89
C LYS A 167 -36.87 -16.19 -9.35
N GLY A 168 -35.66 -16.70 -9.55
CA GLY A 168 -35.13 -17.06 -10.88
C GLY A 168 -34.77 -15.89 -11.81
N THR A 169 -34.80 -14.63 -11.35
CA THR A 169 -34.42 -13.48 -12.18
C THR A 169 -32.90 -13.25 -12.25
N ILE A 170 -32.14 -13.90 -11.38
CA ILE A 170 -30.67 -13.95 -11.38
C ILE A 170 -30.26 -15.41 -11.58
N GLY A 171 -29.54 -15.69 -12.67
CA GLY A 171 -29.02 -17.02 -12.97
C GLY A 171 -27.84 -17.41 -12.07
N TRP A 172 -27.42 -18.67 -12.15
CA TRP A 172 -26.25 -19.18 -11.43
C TRP A 172 -25.32 -19.93 -12.37
N VAL A 173 -24.01 -19.64 -12.25
CA VAL A 173 -22.94 -20.44 -12.86
C VAL A 173 -21.97 -20.85 -11.76
N ASP A 174 -21.62 -22.13 -11.72
CA ASP A 174 -20.71 -22.69 -10.72
C ASP A 174 -19.30 -22.07 -10.86
N TRP A 175 -18.49 -22.19 -9.80
CA TRP A 175 -17.13 -21.65 -9.82
C TRP A 175 -16.33 -22.20 -11.00
N GLN A 176 -15.73 -21.28 -11.74
CA GLN A 176 -14.67 -21.56 -12.71
C GLN A 176 -13.74 -20.35 -12.79
N ARG A 177 -12.45 -20.61 -13.01
CA ARG A 177 -11.48 -19.55 -13.28
C ARG A 177 -11.93 -18.66 -14.45
N PRO A 178 -11.77 -17.32 -14.36
CA PRO A 178 -12.24 -16.44 -15.43
C PRO A 178 -11.46 -16.62 -16.73
N GLY A 179 -12.17 -16.53 -17.85
CA GLY A 179 -11.61 -16.67 -19.20
C GLY A 179 -12.68 -16.91 -20.27
N PHE A 180 -12.24 -17.38 -21.43
CA PHE A 180 -13.09 -17.62 -22.59
C PHE A 180 -14.22 -18.62 -22.34
N ASP A 181 -13.91 -19.75 -21.70
CA ASP A 181 -14.89 -20.80 -21.42
C ASP A 181 -15.99 -20.33 -20.48
N LEU A 182 -15.62 -19.58 -19.43
CA LEU A 182 -16.60 -19.01 -18.50
C LEU A 182 -17.55 -18.05 -19.23
N GLY A 183 -17.05 -17.30 -20.22
CA GLY A 183 -17.89 -16.48 -21.10
C GLY A 183 -18.91 -17.30 -21.90
N LEU A 184 -18.54 -18.49 -22.39
CA LEU A 184 -19.47 -19.41 -23.04
C LEU A 184 -20.49 -20.00 -22.05
N GLN A 185 -20.10 -20.25 -20.81
CA GLN A 185 -21.02 -20.68 -19.76
C GLN A 185 -22.03 -19.61 -19.38
N LEU A 186 -21.63 -18.34 -19.31
CA LEU A 186 -22.56 -17.21 -19.11
C LEU A 186 -23.58 -17.13 -20.26
N LYS A 187 -23.11 -17.24 -21.51
CA LYS A 187 -23.97 -17.30 -22.71
C LYS A 187 -24.96 -18.46 -22.63
N ARG A 188 -24.52 -19.64 -22.21
CA ARG A 188 -25.37 -20.82 -22.03
C ARG A 188 -26.40 -20.63 -20.93
N CYS A 189 -25.99 -20.10 -19.77
CA CYS A 189 -26.88 -19.80 -18.65
C CYS A 189 -28.02 -18.86 -19.08
N LEU A 190 -27.70 -17.80 -19.83
CA LEU A 190 -28.70 -16.89 -20.40
C LEU A 190 -29.63 -17.59 -21.41
N ALA A 191 -29.10 -18.46 -22.26
CA ALA A 191 -29.90 -19.19 -23.24
C ALA A 191 -30.89 -20.17 -22.59
N GLU A 192 -30.48 -20.83 -21.50
CA GLU A 192 -31.30 -21.75 -20.71
C GLU A 192 -32.33 -21.01 -19.83
N ASN A 193 -32.09 -19.73 -19.51
CA ASN A 193 -32.93 -18.91 -18.63
C ASN A 193 -33.26 -17.55 -19.28
N PRO A 194 -34.09 -17.51 -20.33
CA PRO A 194 -34.41 -16.26 -21.02
C PRO A 194 -35.13 -15.28 -20.09
N GLY A 195 -34.67 -14.03 -20.08
CA GLY A 195 -35.26 -12.96 -19.27
C GLY A 195 -34.62 -12.71 -17.91
N ILE A 196 -33.56 -13.47 -17.55
CA ILE A 196 -32.72 -13.09 -16.40
C ILE A 196 -32.11 -11.70 -16.61
N ARG A 197 -31.85 -11.00 -15.50
CA ARG A 197 -31.25 -9.65 -15.47
C ARG A 197 -29.84 -9.63 -14.90
N GLY A 198 -29.31 -10.80 -14.56
CA GLY A 198 -27.98 -10.96 -14.00
C GLY A 198 -27.63 -12.43 -13.79
N ILE A 199 -26.37 -12.70 -13.47
CA ILE A 199 -25.86 -14.03 -13.13
C ILE A 199 -24.95 -13.91 -11.90
N MET A 200 -25.20 -14.76 -10.91
CA MET A 200 -24.29 -14.99 -9.79
C MET A 200 -23.25 -16.04 -10.20
N LEU A 201 -21.98 -15.73 -9.98
CA LEU A 201 -20.87 -16.67 -10.16
C LEU A 201 -20.47 -17.26 -8.81
N GLY A 202 -20.59 -18.58 -8.65
CA GLY A 202 -20.21 -19.29 -7.43
C GLY A 202 -18.78 -18.91 -7.00
N SER A 203 -18.62 -18.55 -5.72
CA SER A 203 -17.37 -18.08 -5.11
C SER A 203 -16.65 -16.89 -5.77
N HIS A 204 -17.24 -16.20 -6.75
CA HIS A 204 -16.55 -15.15 -7.51
C HIS A 204 -17.19 -13.76 -7.38
N GLY A 205 -18.39 -13.58 -7.92
CA GLY A 205 -18.98 -12.24 -8.05
C GLY A 205 -20.29 -12.22 -8.81
N LEU A 206 -20.71 -11.02 -9.19
CA LEU A 206 -22.02 -10.74 -9.76
C LEU A 206 -21.89 -10.14 -11.16
N PHE A 207 -22.71 -10.60 -12.10
CA PHE A 207 -22.97 -9.95 -13.39
C PHE A 207 -24.37 -9.37 -13.42
N THR A 208 -24.49 -8.13 -13.89
CA THR A 208 -25.75 -7.42 -14.13
C THR A 208 -25.65 -6.63 -15.43
N TRP A 209 -26.78 -6.27 -16.02
CA TRP A 209 -26.80 -5.57 -17.30
C TRP A 209 -28.03 -4.66 -17.46
N GLY A 210 -28.00 -3.82 -18.50
CA GLY A 210 -29.10 -2.95 -18.89
C GLY A 210 -28.98 -2.46 -20.33
N ASP A 211 -30.06 -1.87 -20.86
CA ASP A 211 -30.06 -1.28 -22.20
C ASP A 211 -29.45 0.13 -22.21
N THR A 212 -29.43 0.79 -21.05
CA THR A 212 -28.73 2.06 -20.81
C THR A 212 -27.72 1.95 -19.67
N ALA A 213 -26.77 2.88 -19.61
CA ALA A 213 -25.83 2.96 -18.49
C ALA A 213 -26.53 3.11 -17.13
N TYR A 214 -27.63 3.87 -17.09
CA TYR A 214 -28.43 4.08 -15.89
C TYR A 214 -29.14 2.81 -15.41
N GLU A 215 -29.81 2.10 -16.32
CA GLU A 215 -30.50 0.85 -15.98
C GLU A 215 -29.54 -0.22 -15.46
N CYS A 216 -28.36 -0.33 -16.08
CA CYS A 216 -27.31 -1.24 -15.61
C CYS A 216 -26.84 -0.87 -14.19
N TYR A 217 -26.62 0.43 -13.94
CA TYR A 217 -26.24 0.93 -12.62
C TYR A 217 -27.29 0.60 -11.55
N VAL A 218 -28.57 0.93 -11.81
CA VAL A 218 -29.66 0.65 -10.86
C VAL A 218 -29.83 -0.85 -10.65
N ASN A 219 -29.71 -1.66 -11.72
CA ASN A 219 -29.78 -3.12 -11.61
C ASN A 219 -28.70 -3.67 -10.66
N SER A 220 -27.45 -3.23 -10.83
CA SER A 220 -26.34 -3.56 -9.93
C SER A 220 -26.67 -3.23 -8.47
N LEU A 221 -27.17 -2.01 -8.20
CA LEU A 221 -27.52 -1.61 -6.83
C LEU A 221 -28.64 -2.45 -6.24
N GLU A 222 -29.72 -2.69 -6.99
CA GLU A 222 -30.88 -3.47 -6.51
C GLU A 222 -30.50 -4.91 -6.12
N VAL A 223 -29.68 -5.58 -6.93
CA VAL A 223 -29.26 -6.97 -6.67
C VAL A 223 -28.34 -7.04 -5.45
N ILE A 224 -27.45 -6.06 -5.30
CA ILE A 224 -26.50 -6.00 -4.18
C ILE A 224 -27.23 -5.64 -2.89
N GLU A 225 -28.16 -4.69 -2.94
CA GLU A 225 -29.02 -4.32 -1.82
C GLU A 225 -29.82 -5.52 -1.31
N ALA A 226 -30.52 -6.23 -2.21
CA ALA A 226 -31.31 -7.39 -1.85
C ALA A 226 -30.45 -8.50 -1.20
N SER A 227 -29.21 -8.66 -1.69
CA SER A 227 -28.24 -9.60 -1.10
C SER A 227 -27.84 -9.15 0.31
N ALA A 228 -27.52 -7.87 0.50
CA ALA A 228 -27.12 -7.31 1.79
C ALA A 228 -28.26 -7.35 2.82
N GLU A 229 -29.49 -6.99 2.43
CA GLU A 229 -30.68 -7.09 3.28
C GLU A 229 -30.95 -8.55 3.69
N TYR A 230 -30.82 -9.48 2.75
CA TYR A 230 -31.00 -10.91 3.05
C TYR A 230 -29.99 -11.40 4.09
N LEU A 231 -28.71 -11.03 3.97
CA LEU A 231 -27.70 -11.37 4.97
C LEU A 231 -27.99 -10.71 6.32
N GLU A 232 -28.31 -9.41 6.33
CA GLU A 232 -28.61 -8.67 7.55
C GLU A 232 -29.76 -9.29 8.33
N GLN A 233 -30.83 -9.67 7.62
CA GLN A 233 -31.98 -10.34 8.21
C GLN A 233 -31.63 -11.73 8.78
N ASN A 234 -30.54 -12.36 8.35
CA ASN A 234 -30.15 -13.70 8.81
C ASN A 234 -29.04 -13.71 9.86
N TYR A 235 -28.33 -12.60 10.07
CA TYR A 235 -27.38 -12.49 11.18
C TYR A 235 -28.05 -12.78 12.53
N GLY A 236 -27.44 -13.66 13.33
CA GLY A 236 -27.96 -14.02 14.65
C GLY A 236 -29.09 -15.05 14.68
N LYS A 237 -29.72 -15.40 13.53
CA LYS A 237 -30.89 -16.29 13.50
C LYS A 237 -30.59 -17.75 13.85
N LYS A 238 -29.51 -18.31 13.29
CA LYS A 238 -29.09 -19.71 13.54
C LYS A 238 -28.18 -19.85 14.77
N GLY A 239 -27.65 -18.73 15.26
CA GLY A 239 -26.67 -18.66 16.32
C GLY A 239 -25.94 -17.32 16.29
N PRO A 240 -25.09 -17.03 17.29
CA PRO A 240 -24.27 -15.83 17.29
C PRO A 240 -23.30 -15.84 16.10
N VAL A 241 -22.98 -14.64 15.58
CA VAL A 241 -21.99 -14.46 14.50
C VAL A 241 -20.66 -15.11 14.90
N PHE A 242 -20.07 -15.89 13.99
CA PHE A 242 -18.82 -16.65 14.21
C PHE A 242 -18.82 -17.52 15.48
N GLY A 243 -19.97 -18.10 15.83
CA GLY A 243 -20.09 -18.93 17.02
C GLY A 243 -20.00 -18.14 18.33
N GLY A 244 -20.03 -16.80 18.26
CA GLY A 244 -19.95 -15.90 19.40
C GLY A 244 -18.53 -15.58 19.83
N GLN A 245 -18.42 -14.66 20.78
CA GLN A 245 -17.15 -14.16 21.30
C GLN A 245 -16.49 -15.19 22.23
N LYS A 246 -15.24 -15.53 21.93
CA LYS A 246 -14.32 -16.38 22.72
C LYS A 246 -13.41 -15.52 23.62
N ILE A 247 -12.95 -14.36 23.12
CA ILE A 247 -11.99 -13.48 23.81
C ILE A 247 -12.50 -12.03 23.74
N GLU A 248 -12.22 -11.23 24.78
CA GLU A 248 -12.49 -9.80 24.76
C GLU A 248 -11.26 -9.01 24.27
N SER A 249 -11.46 -8.08 23.34
CA SER A 249 -10.39 -7.16 22.94
C SER A 249 -9.99 -6.26 24.09
N ILE A 250 -8.69 -6.07 24.25
CA ILE A 250 -8.17 -5.07 25.18
C ILE A 250 -8.52 -3.66 24.68
N ALA A 251 -8.39 -2.66 25.56
CA ALA A 251 -8.73 -1.27 25.26
C ALA A 251 -7.96 -0.74 24.02
N PRO A 252 -8.57 0.14 23.19
CA PRO A 252 -7.96 0.60 21.93
C PRO A 252 -6.52 1.11 22.05
N GLU A 253 -6.23 1.91 23.06
CA GLU A 253 -4.87 2.43 23.29
C GLU A 253 -3.89 1.33 23.74
N ALA A 254 -4.37 0.32 24.48
CA ALA A 254 -3.56 -0.85 24.81
C ALA A 254 -3.29 -1.72 23.57
N ARG A 255 -4.25 -1.85 22.64
CA ARG A 255 -4.04 -2.55 21.37
C ARG A 255 -2.98 -1.88 20.52
N LYS A 256 -3.05 -0.55 20.35
CA LYS A 256 -2.02 0.22 19.64
C LYS A 256 -0.64 0.05 20.28
N LYS A 257 -0.56 0.06 21.61
CA LYS A 257 0.71 -0.16 22.33
C LYS A 257 1.25 -1.58 22.11
N GLN A 258 0.40 -2.61 22.16
CA GLN A 258 0.80 -3.98 21.84
C GLN A 258 1.26 -4.10 20.38
N ALA A 259 0.51 -3.46 19.48
CA ALA A 259 0.80 -3.48 18.06
C ALA A 259 2.10 -2.76 17.69
N SER A 260 2.36 -1.57 18.23
CA SER A 260 3.62 -0.84 18.01
C SER A 260 4.82 -1.61 18.56
N ALA A 261 4.64 -2.29 19.70
CA ALA A 261 5.69 -3.08 20.33
C ALA A 261 6.06 -4.34 19.54
N ILE A 262 5.08 -5.05 18.98
CA ILE A 262 5.27 -6.32 18.26
C ILE A 262 5.58 -6.16 16.77
N ALA A 263 5.08 -5.10 16.11
CA ALA A 263 5.18 -4.95 14.67
C ALA A 263 6.63 -5.03 14.12
N PRO A 264 7.65 -4.44 14.76
CA PRO A 264 9.06 -4.59 14.33
C PRO A 264 9.54 -6.05 14.35
N ILE A 265 9.05 -6.86 15.29
CA ILE A 265 9.42 -8.26 15.40
C ILE A 265 8.74 -9.08 14.29
N LEU A 266 7.43 -8.88 14.09
CA LEU A 266 6.68 -9.54 13.01
C LEU A 266 7.24 -9.19 11.63
N ARG A 267 7.56 -7.90 11.41
CA ARG A 267 8.20 -7.43 10.19
C ARG A 267 9.55 -8.13 9.94
N GLY A 268 10.35 -8.30 10.99
CA GLY A 268 11.62 -9.03 10.93
C GLY A 268 11.43 -10.46 10.41
N PHE A 269 10.43 -11.19 10.93
CA PHE A 269 10.10 -12.52 10.43
C PHE A 269 9.62 -12.51 8.97
N CYS A 270 8.71 -11.59 8.62
CA CYS A 270 8.18 -11.49 7.26
C CYS A 270 9.21 -11.02 6.23
N SER A 271 10.30 -10.37 6.66
CA SER A 271 11.31 -9.81 5.76
C SER A 271 12.51 -10.73 5.52
N SER A 272 12.38 -12.04 5.75
CA SER A 272 13.51 -12.99 5.67
C SER A 272 14.04 -13.21 4.23
N GLU A 273 13.21 -12.97 3.22
CA GLU A 273 13.60 -13.10 1.80
C GLU A 273 13.79 -11.74 1.10
N ARG A 274 13.01 -10.73 1.53
CA ARG A 274 13.07 -9.35 1.02
C ARG A 274 12.58 -8.39 2.10
N HIS A 275 13.00 -7.12 2.05
CA HIS A 275 12.42 -6.10 2.93
C HIS A 275 10.93 -5.89 2.63
N MET A 276 10.08 -6.01 3.66
CA MET A 276 8.65 -5.73 3.58
C MET A 276 8.27 -4.46 4.35
N VAL A 277 7.11 -3.89 4.05
CA VAL A 277 6.45 -2.80 4.79
C VAL A 277 5.15 -3.34 5.38
N GLY A 278 4.80 -2.88 6.58
CA GLY A 278 3.63 -3.29 7.34
C GLY A 278 2.42 -2.37 7.21
N HIS A 279 1.25 -2.90 7.57
CA HIS A 279 0.03 -2.18 7.88
C HIS A 279 -0.64 -2.85 9.08
N PHE A 280 -1.18 -2.05 10.01
CA PHE A 280 -1.94 -2.51 11.15
C PHE A 280 -3.37 -1.96 11.10
N THR A 281 -4.34 -2.80 11.44
CA THR A 281 -5.73 -2.40 11.63
C THR A 281 -6.35 -3.15 12.80
N ASP A 282 -7.14 -2.43 13.60
CA ASP A 282 -8.00 -2.96 14.66
C ASP A 282 -9.48 -2.69 14.37
N ASP A 283 -9.84 -2.72 13.08
CA ASP A 283 -11.23 -2.58 12.61
C ASP A 283 -12.16 -3.52 13.38
N ALA A 284 -13.35 -3.02 13.74
CA ALA A 284 -14.30 -3.77 14.55
C ALA A 284 -14.72 -5.11 13.92
N ARG A 285 -14.77 -5.21 12.59
CA ARG A 285 -15.08 -6.45 11.86
C ARG A 285 -13.95 -7.48 12.02
N VAL A 286 -12.71 -7.01 11.97
CA VAL A 286 -11.53 -7.84 12.23
C VAL A 286 -11.54 -8.31 13.68
N LEU A 287 -11.78 -7.41 14.64
CA LEU A 287 -11.85 -7.77 16.06
C LEU A 287 -12.98 -8.76 16.36
N GLU A 288 -14.15 -8.60 15.77
CA GLU A 288 -15.27 -9.56 15.89
C GLU A 288 -14.85 -10.96 15.44
N PHE A 289 -14.14 -11.07 14.31
CA PHE A 289 -13.66 -12.34 13.77
C PHE A 289 -12.54 -12.98 14.59
N ILE A 290 -11.46 -12.25 14.87
CA ILE A 290 -10.28 -12.80 15.56
C ILE A 290 -10.54 -13.13 17.03
N ASN A 291 -11.64 -12.65 17.58
CA ASN A 291 -12.05 -12.94 18.95
C ASN A 291 -13.11 -14.04 19.04
N SER A 292 -13.48 -14.65 17.92
CA SER A 292 -14.63 -15.55 17.84
C SER A 292 -14.29 -17.01 18.17
N ASN A 293 -15.33 -17.82 18.42
CA ASN A 293 -15.18 -19.27 18.58
C ASN A 293 -14.85 -19.98 17.26
N ASP A 294 -15.21 -19.39 16.12
CA ASP A 294 -14.98 -19.98 14.79
C ASP A 294 -13.62 -19.64 14.16
N LEU A 295 -12.79 -18.80 14.80
CA LEU A 295 -11.49 -18.38 14.24
C LEU A 295 -10.63 -19.58 13.78
N ASP A 296 -10.48 -20.59 14.65
CA ASP A 296 -9.60 -21.74 14.42
C ASP A 296 -10.11 -22.62 13.25
N ARG A 297 -11.42 -22.57 12.95
CA ARG A 297 -12.03 -23.27 11.81
C ARG A 297 -11.96 -22.46 10.52
N LEU A 298 -12.25 -21.15 10.59
CA LEU A 298 -12.42 -20.30 9.42
C LEU A 298 -11.11 -19.71 8.90
N ALA A 299 -10.18 -19.31 9.77
CA ALA A 299 -8.91 -18.73 9.32
C ALA A 299 -8.12 -19.67 8.39
N PRO A 300 -7.98 -20.98 8.66
CA PRO A 300 -7.26 -21.89 7.77
C PRO A 300 -7.91 -22.09 6.39
N LEU A 301 -9.21 -21.84 6.24
CA LEU A 301 -9.92 -21.93 4.95
C LEU A 301 -9.52 -20.79 3.99
N GLY A 302 -9.01 -19.69 4.53
CA GLY A 302 -8.59 -18.54 3.73
C GLY A 302 -9.75 -17.84 3.02
N THR A 303 -9.43 -17.19 1.91
CA THR A 303 -10.35 -16.35 1.15
C THR A 303 -11.06 -17.14 0.05
N SER A 304 -12.23 -16.68 -0.43
CA SER A 304 -12.99 -17.40 -1.47
C SER A 304 -12.84 -16.81 -2.88
N CYS A 305 -12.37 -15.56 -3.00
CA CYS A 305 -12.30 -14.85 -4.27
C CYS A 305 -10.88 -14.86 -4.89
N PRO A 306 -10.73 -15.02 -6.22
CA PRO A 306 -9.44 -15.03 -6.92
C PRO A 306 -8.52 -13.84 -6.62
N ASP A 307 -9.10 -12.63 -6.59
CA ASP A 307 -8.35 -11.40 -6.35
C ASP A 307 -7.71 -11.37 -4.96
N HIS A 308 -8.30 -12.09 -4.00
CA HIS A 308 -7.80 -12.15 -2.63
C HIS A 308 -6.53 -12.97 -2.56
N PHE A 309 -6.47 -14.15 -3.19
CA PHE A 309 -5.30 -15.04 -3.13
C PHE A 309 -4.00 -14.38 -3.60
N LEU A 310 -4.07 -13.55 -4.65
CA LEU A 310 -2.93 -12.80 -5.16
C LEU A 310 -2.35 -11.82 -4.15
N ARG A 311 -3.14 -11.42 -3.14
CA ARG A 311 -2.80 -10.37 -2.18
C ARG A 311 -2.67 -10.86 -0.74
N THR A 312 -3.38 -11.93 -0.35
CA THR A 312 -3.46 -12.42 1.02
C THR A 312 -2.83 -13.80 1.24
N LYS A 313 -2.44 -14.49 0.15
CA LYS A 313 -2.09 -15.93 0.13
C LYS A 313 -3.26 -16.84 0.54
N ILE A 314 -2.99 -18.14 0.57
CA ILE A 314 -3.95 -19.22 0.86
C ILE A 314 -4.57 -19.14 2.26
N SER A 315 -3.88 -18.58 3.25
CA SER A 315 -4.38 -18.42 4.63
C SER A 315 -3.53 -17.42 5.43
N PRO A 316 -4.08 -16.80 6.49
CA PRO A 316 -3.33 -16.00 7.45
C PRO A 316 -2.52 -16.87 8.42
N LEU A 317 -1.60 -16.25 9.16
CA LEU A 317 -1.02 -16.81 10.38
C LEU A 317 -1.77 -16.26 11.60
N VAL A 318 -2.33 -17.14 12.44
CA VAL A 318 -2.92 -16.76 13.74
C VAL A 318 -1.86 -16.87 14.83
N LEU A 319 -1.65 -15.81 15.61
CA LEU A 319 -0.69 -15.82 16.71
C LEU A 319 -1.31 -16.45 17.97
N GLU A 320 -0.63 -17.45 18.52
CA GLU A 320 -0.92 -18.02 19.85
C GLU A 320 -0.27 -17.19 20.96
N LEU A 321 -0.75 -15.96 21.11
CA LEU A 321 -0.25 -14.99 22.06
C LEU A 321 -1.40 -14.34 22.83
N ASP A 322 -1.25 -14.20 24.14
CA ASP A 322 -2.23 -13.48 24.95
C ASP A 322 -2.24 -11.98 24.58
N ALA A 323 -3.41 -11.35 24.57
CA ALA A 323 -3.53 -9.93 24.21
C ALA A 323 -2.78 -9.00 25.20
N ASN A 324 -2.61 -9.42 26.45
CA ASN A 324 -1.85 -8.73 27.48
C ASN A 324 -0.45 -9.31 27.70
N ALA A 325 0.06 -10.12 26.76
CA ALA A 325 1.41 -10.66 26.86
C ALA A 325 2.45 -9.55 27.08
N ASP A 326 3.45 -9.84 27.91
CA ASP A 326 4.61 -8.96 28.07
C ASP A 326 5.52 -9.12 26.86
N LEU A 327 5.64 -8.04 26.07
CA LEU A 327 6.46 -8.00 24.86
C LEU A 327 7.83 -7.34 25.10
N SER A 328 8.20 -7.08 26.36
CA SER A 328 9.47 -6.41 26.70
C SER A 328 10.69 -7.30 26.44
N ASN A 329 10.58 -8.61 26.66
CA ASN A 329 11.64 -9.58 26.39
C ASN A 329 11.60 -10.05 24.92
N VAL A 330 12.29 -9.30 24.06
CA VAL A 330 12.34 -9.56 22.61
C VAL A 330 12.92 -10.93 22.26
N ALA A 331 13.91 -11.42 23.01
CA ALA A 331 14.56 -12.70 22.71
C ALA A 331 13.60 -13.88 22.95
N GLU A 332 12.94 -13.89 24.11
CA GLU A 332 11.93 -14.90 24.47
C GLU A 332 10.72 -14.83 23.54
N LEU A 333 10.28 -13.62 23.17
CA LEU A 333 9.18 -13.45 22.23
C LEU A 333 9.54 -14.00 20.83
N LYS A 334 10.76 -13.78 20.34
CA LYS A 334 11.23 -14.38 19.08
C LYS A 334 11.29 -15.90 19.16
N GLU A 335 11.80 -16.45 20.26
CA GLU A 335 11.82 -17.90 20.49
C GLU A 335 10.41 -18.50 20.45
N LYS A 336 9.44 -17.84 21.10
CA LYS A 336 8.04 -18.25 21.10
C LYS A 336 7.39 -18.18 19.73
N LEU A 337 7.67 -17.14 18.93
CA LEU A 337 7.03 -16.93 17.62
C LEU A 337 7.67 -17.77 16.50
N THR A 338 8.95 -18.13 16.62
CA THR A 338 9.71 -18.82 15.55
C THR A 338 9.01 -20.09 15.04
N PRO A 339 8.54 -21.02 15.90
CA PRO A 339 7.87 -22.24 15.44
C PRO A 339 6.64 -21.97 14.57
N ALA A 340 5.86 -20.92 14.88
CA ALA A 340 4.65 -20.58 14.13
C ALA A 340 4.98 -20.08 12.71
N PHE A 341 6.02 -19.25 12.57
CA PHE A 341 6.50 -18.79 11.26
C PHE A 341 7.16 -19.91 10.45
N GLU A 342 7.92 -20.80 11.09
CA GLU A 342 8.50 -21.98 10.43
C GLU A 342 7.41 -22.95 9.95
N ALA A 343 6.41 -23.22 10.78
CA ALA A 343 5.26 -24.04 10.42
C ALA A 343 4.48 -23.44 9.24
N TYR A 344 4.26 -22.12 9.24
CA TYR A 344 3.61 -21.44 8.11
C TYR A 344 4.40 -21.61 6.80
N ARG A 345 5.72 -21.33 6.84
CA ARG A 345 6.59 -21.48 5.65
C ARG A 345 6.61 -22.92 5.16
N GLN A 346 6.58 -23.90 6.06
CA GLN A 346 6.53 -25.32 5.70
C GLN A 346 5.19 -25.68 5.07
N MET A 347 4.06 -25.25 5.65
CA MET A 347 2.72 -25.43 5.09
C MET A 347 2.62 -24.83 3.68
N TYR A 348 3.17 -23.63 3.47
CA TYR A 348 3.15 -22.98 2.17
C TYR A 348 4.02 -23.70 1.12
N LYS A 349 5.17 -24.25 1.54
CA LYS A 349 6.01 -25.10 0.68
C LYS A 349 5.30 -26.39 0.30
N GLU A 350 4.65 -27.05 1.26
CA GLU A 350 3.86 -28.27 1.00
C GLU A 350 2.70 -27.98 0.06
N TYR A 351 1.98 -26.87 0.28
CA TYR A 351 0.95 -26.38 -0.63
C TYR A 351 1.48 -26.25 -2.06
N TYR A 352 2.59 -25.54 -2.24
CA TYR A 352 3.23 -25.39 -3.54
C TYR A 352 3.63 -26.73 -4.16
N GLU A 353 4.31 -27.60 -3.41
CA GLU A 353 4.80 -28.89 -3.93
C GLU A 353 3.67 -29.85 -4.29
N THR A 354 2.55 -29.82 -3.56
CA THR A 354 1.39 -30.69 -3.83
C THR A 354 0.53 -30.22 -5.00
N CYS A 355 0.48 -28.92 -5.28
CA CYS A 355 -0.38 -28.33 -6.31
C CYS A 355 0.36 -27.90 -7.59
N LYS A 356 1.70 -27.82 -7.58
CA LYS A 356 2.45 -27.35 -8.75
C LYS A 356 2.28 -28.25 -9.97
N HIS A 357 2.24 -27.59 -11.12
CA HIS A 357 2.36 -28.21 -12.43
C HIS A 357 3.82 -28.23 -12.88
N ALA A 358 4.12 -29.02 -13.90
CA ALA A 358 5.47 -29.11 -14.46
C ALA A 358 6.00 -27.76 -15.00
N ASN A 359 5.11 -26.84 -15.36
CA ASN A 359 5.41 -25.51 -15.89
C ASN A 359 5.18 -24.37 -14.89
N SER A 360 4.88 -24.65 -13.61
CA SER A 360 4.64 -23.61 -12.62
C SER A 360 5.88 -22.72 -12.37
N PRO A 361 5.71 -21.39 -12.16
CA PRO A 361 6.79 -20.51 -11.73
C PRO A 361 7.40 -20.95 -10.41
N ALA A 362 8.62 -20.46 -10.10
CA ALA A 362 9.26 -20.73 -8.82
C ALA A 362 8.38 -20.28 -7.64
N ILE A 363 8.49 -21.01 -6.52
CA ILE A 363 7.75 -20.70 -5.30
C ILE A 363 7.98 -19.24 -4.88
N ARG A 364 6.88 -18.58 -4.52
CA ARG A 364 6.90 -17.21 -3.99
C ARG A 364 7.44 -17.19 -2.57
N ASP A 365 7.66 -15.97 -2.08
CA ASP A 365 8.03 -15.70 -0.70
C ASP A 365 7.14 -16.48 0.26
N SER A 366 7.73 -17.34 1.10
CA SER A 366 6.97 -18.29 1.91
C SER A 366 6.48 -17.69 3.23
N ASN A 367 6.74 -16.40 3.50
CA ASN A 367 6.27 -15.73 4.69
C ASN A 367 4.76 -15.42 4.65
N PRO A 368 4.09 -15.34 5.82
CA PRO A 368 2.71 -14.92 5.87
C PRO A 368 2.56 -13.45 5.44
N VAL A 369 1.54 -13.18 4.64
CA VAL A 369 1.14 -11.80 4.30
C VAL A 369 0.19 -11.25 5.34
N VAL A 370 -0.76 -12.06 5.83
CA VAL A 370 -1.74 -11.67 6.85
C VAL A 370 -1.41 -12.37 8.17
N ILE A 371 -1.34 -11.59 9.26
CA ILE A 371 -1.12 -12.09 10.62
C ILE A 371 -2.24 -11.58 11.53
N LEU A 372 -2.91 -12.49 12.23
CA LEU A 372 -4.00 -12.19 13.15
C LEU A 372 -3.48 -12.32 14.59
N TYR A 373 -3.69 -11.29 15.41
CA TYR A 373 -3.36 -11.30 16.83
C TYR A 373 -4.67 -11.14 17.64
N PRO A 374 -5.28 -12.26 18.08
CA PRO A 374 -6.50 -12.25 18.88
C PRO A 374 -6.44 -11.24 20.05
N GLY A 375 -7.52 -10.49 20.22
CA GLY A 375 -7.62 -9.40 21.20
C GLY A 375 -6.95 -8.08 20.81
N VAL A 376 -6.07 -8.05 19.79
CA VAL A 376 -5.27 -6.87 19.39
C VAL A 376 -5.62 -6.35 17.99
N GLY A 377 -5.61 -7.20 16.95
CA GLY A 377 -5.90 -6.76 15.58
C GLY A 377 -5.22 -7.59 14.50
N MET A 378 -5.10 -7.02 13.30
CA MET A 378 -4.49 -7.64 12.13
C MET A 378 -3.30 -6.83 11.63
N PHE A 379 -2.25 -7.56 11.26
CA PHE A 379 -1.08 -7.03 10.56
C PHE A 379 -1.01 -7.60 9.16
N THR A 380 -0.60 -6.78 8.20
CA THR A 380 -0.25 -7.24 6.87
C THR A 380 1.12 -6.73 6.45
N PHE A 381 1.91 -7.58 5.79
CA PHE A 381 3.25 -7.25 5.31
C PHE A 381 3.38 -7.53 3.82
N SER A 382 3.92 -6.57 3.07
CA SER A 382 4.14 -6.73 1.63
C SER A 382 5.32 -5.89 1.13
N LYS A 383 5.63 -5.96 -0.16
CA LYS A 383 6.77 -5.26 -0.79
C LYS A 383 6.70 -3.72 -0.69
N ASP A 384 5.50 -3.17 -0.50
CA ASP A 384 5.23 -1.74 -0.37
C ASP A 384 3.99 -1.49 0.50
N LYS A 385 3.84 -0.26 1.00
CA LYS A 385 2.76 0.11 1.93
C LYS A 385 1.36 -0.02 1.31
N GLN A 386 1.20 0.39 0.05
CA GLN A 386 -0.08 0.31 -0.63
C GLN A 386 -0.55 -1.14 -0.71
N THR A 387 0.33 -2.06 -1.13
CA THR A 387 0.02 -3.48 -1.21
C THR A 387 -0.27 -4.09 0.16
N ALA A 388 0.48 -3.70 1.20
CA ALA A 388 0.19 -4.15 2.57
C ALA A 388 -1.20 -3.68 3.05
N ARG A 389 -1.55 -2.40 2.89
CA ARG A 389 -2.89 -1.86 3.21
C ARG A 389 -3.98 -2.59 2.43
N VAL A 390 -3.79 -2.73 1.12
CA VAL A 390 -4.76 -3.40 0.24
C VAL A 390 -4.95 -4.87 0.65
N ALA A 391 -3.90 -5.58 1.07
CA ALA A 391 -4.04 -6.93 1.62
C ALA A 391 -4.91 -6.97 2.89
N ALA A 392 -4.80 -5.96 3.77
CA ALA A 392 -5.65 -5.85 4.95
C ALA A 392 -7.12 -5.58 4.59
N GLU A 393 -7.36 -4.73 3.59
CA GLU A 393 -8.70 -4.46 3.06
C GLU A 393 -9.32 -5.73 2.45
N PHE A 394 -8.59 -6.43 1.58
CA PHE A 394 -9.04 -7.69 1.00
C PHE A 394 -9.35 -8.76 2.04
N TYR A 395 -8.51 -8.91 3.07
CA TYR A 395 -8.79 -9.88 4.12
C TYR A 395 -9.98 -9.46 5.00
N THR A 396 -10.20 -8.16 5.21
CA THR A 396 -11.41 -7.66 5.89
C THR A 396 -12.68 -7.97 5.09
N ASN A 397 -12.59 -7.91 3.76
CA ASN A 397 -13.69 -8.29 2.88
C ASN A 397 -13.93 -9.80 2.93
N ALA A 398 -12.88 -10.61 2.95
CA ALA A 398 -12.99 -12.05 3.17
C ALA A 398 -13.68 -12.38 4.51
N ILE A 399 -13.39 -11.62 5.59
CA ILE A 399 -14.10 -11.76 6.87
C ILE A 399 -15.60 -11.46 6.71
N ASN A 400 -15.99 -10.42 5.99
CA ASN A 400 -17.41 -10.13 5.74
C ASN A 400 -18.10 -11.22 4.92
N VAL A 401 -17.39 -11.78 3.93
CA VAL A 401 -17.87 -12.91 3.13
C VAL A 401 -18.10 -14.14 4.01
N MET A 402 -17.13 -14.50 4.86
CA MET A 402 -17.28 -15.59 5.83
C MET A 402 -18.46 -15.34 6.76
N LYS A 403 -18.58 -14.11 7.31
CA LYS A 403 -19.69 -13.70 8.16
C LYS A 403 -21.05 -13.91 7.49
N GLY A 404 -21.18 -13.43 6.25
CA GLY A 404 -22.41 -13.55 5.47
C GLY A 404 -22.76 -15.00 5.16
N ALA A 405 -21.79 -15.77 4.66
CA ALA A 405 -21.99 -17.18 4.30
C ALA A 405 -22.42 -18.03 5.50
N GLU A 406 -21.77 -17.85 6.65
CA GLU A 406 -22.09 -18.55 7.91
C GLU A 406 -23.46 -18.14 8.49
N ALA A 407 -23.96 -16.95 8.16
CA ALA A 407 -25.28 -16.52 8.60
C ALA A 407 -26.41 -17.25 7.86
N VAL A 408 -26.22 -17.56 6.58
CA VAL A 408 -27.27 -18.12 5.71
C VAL A 408 -27.12 -19.61 5.46
N SER A 409 -25.90 -20.15 5.46
CA SER A 409 -25.60 -21.58 5.32
C SER A 409 -24.26 -21.90 6.00
N GLU A 410 -23.23 -22.23 5.24
CA GLU A 410 -21.88 -22.58 5.68
C GLU A 410 -20.88 -22.01 4.65
N TYR A 411 -19.80 -21.38 5.10
CA TYR A 411 -18.76 -20.85 4.23
C TYR A 411 -17.96 -21.98 3.58
N THR A 412 -17.73 -21.84 2.27
CA THR A 412 -16.90 -22.75 1.49
C THR A 412 -15.76 -21.98 0.81
N SER A 413 -14.54 -22.46 0.98
CA SER A 413 -13.37 -21.94 0.28
C SER A 413 -13.19 -22.64 -1.07
N LEU A 414 -12.39 -22.05 -1.96
CA LEU A 414 -11.97 -22.74 -3.17
C LEU A 414 -11.11 -23.97 -2.85
N PRO A 415 -11.15 -25.03 -3.70
CA PRO A 415 -10.19 -26.11 -3.63
C PRO A 415 -8.75 -25.58 -3.72
N ARG A 416 -7.81 -26.23 -3.02
CA ARG A 416 -6.40 -25.78 -2.97
C ARG A 416 -5.76 -25.71 -4.36
N GLN A 417 -6.08 -26.66 -5.25
CA GLN A 417 -5.58 -26.66 -6.63
C GLN A 417 -6.06 -25.42 -7.40
N GLU A 418 -7.34 -25.07 -7.29
CA GLU A 418 -7.91 -23.87 -7.93
C GLU A 418 -7.25 -22.59 -7.41
N ALA A 419 -7.07 -22.49 -6.08
CA ALA A 419 -6.35 -21.37 -5.48
C ALA A 419 -4.89 -21.28 -5.98
N PHE A 420 -4.24 -22.43 -6.21
CA PHE A 420 -2.87 -22.48 -6.72
C PHE A 420 -2.80 -22.00 -8.17
N ASP A 421 -3.75 -22.47 -9.00
CA ASP A 421 -3.82 -22.12 -10.42
C ASP A 421 -4.12 -20.63 -10.63
N ILE A 422 -4.72 -19.96 -9.64
CA ILE A 422 -4.87 -18.49 -9.57
C ILE A 422 -3.57 -17.84 -9.09
N GLU A 423 -3.02 -18.28 -7.95
CA GLU A 423 -1.84 -17.64 -7.35
C GLU A 423 -0.62 -17.71 -8.27
N TYR A 424 -0.40 -18.85 -8.93
CA TYR A 424 0.75 -19.14 -9.80
C TYR A 424 0.42 -19.07 -11.30
N TRP A 425 -0.63 -18.33 -11.66
CA TRP A 425 -1.06 -18.23 -13.04
C TRP A 425 0.02 -17.61 -13.94
N LEU A 426 0.34 -18.29 -15.04
CA LEU A 426 1.40 -17.90 -15.96
C LEU A 426 1.16 -16.53 -16.62
N LEU A 427 -0.11 -16.20 -16.90
CA LEU A 427 -0.46 -14.90 -17.47
C LEU A 427 -0.24 -13.76 -16.46
N GLU A 428 -0.46 -14.01 -15.18
CA GLU A 428 -0.16 -13.05 -14.14
C GLU A 428 1.36 -12.92 -13.93
N GLU A 429 2.09 -14.03 -13.98
CA GLU A 429 3.56 -14.03 -13.94
C GLU A 429 4.19 -13.27 -15.12
N ALA A 430 3.61 -13.39 -16.31
CA ALA A 430 4.01 -12.63 -17.49
C ALA A 430 3.78 -11.11 -17.30
N LYS A 431 2.78 -10.70 -16.53
CA LYS A 431 2.60 -9.28 -16.16
C LYS A 431 3.63 -8.84 -15.12
N LEU A 432 3.86 -9.64 -14.09
CA LEU A 432 4.81 -9.35 -13.01
C LEU A 432 6.25 -9.21 -13.54
N SER A 433 6.66 -10.10 -14.46
CA SER A 433 7.99 -10.05 -15.10
C SER A 433 8.21 -8.83 -16.01
N ARG A 434 7.14 -8.18 -16.49
CA ARG A 434 7.20 -6.94 -17.27
C ARG A 434 7.20 -5.68 -16.40
N MET A 435 6.96 -5.80 -15.09
CA MET A 435 7.01 -4.65 -14.19
C MET A 435 8.44 -4.09 -14.10
N PRO A 436 8.60 -2.76 -13.92
CA PRO A 436 9.90 -2.19 -13.62
C PRO A 436 10.52 -2.85 -12.40
N LYS A 437 11.85 -2.98 -12.39
CA LYS A 437 12.56 -3.45 -11.19
C LYS A 437 12.19 -2.55 -9.99
N PRO A 438 12.09 -3.12 -8.78
CA PRO A 438 11.87 -2.34 -7.58
C PRO A 438 12.90 -1.22 -7.45
N LYS A 439 12.46 -0.07 -6.94
CA LYS A 439 13.36 1.06 -6.70
C LYS A 439 14.30 0.73 -5.52
N PRO A 440 15.46 1.40 -5.39
CA PRO A 440 16.48 1.00 -4.42
C PRO A 440 16.04 1.03 -2.96
N LEU A 441 15.07 1.88 -2.59
CA LEU A 441 14.52 1.96 -1.24
C LEU A 441 13.15 1.28 -1.08
N SER A 442 12.68 0.54 -2.09
CA SER A 442 11.48 -0.28 -1.96
C SER A 442 11.59 -1.23 -0.76
N GLY A 443 10.57 -1.23 0.11
CA GLY A 443 10.57 -2.01 1.34
C GLY A 443 11.25 -1.34 2.53
N ARG A 444 11.93 -0.19 2.35
CA ARG A 444 12.70 0.50 3.41
C ARG A 444 11.88 1.62 4.07
N ILE A 445 12.05 1.77 5.38
CA ILE A 445 11.33 2.75 6.19
C ILE A 445 12.31 3.76 6.81
N ALA A 446 12.10 5.06 6.58
CA ALA A 446 12.98 6.10 7.07
C ALA A 446 12.31 7.06 8.06
N LEU A 447 12.93 7.28 9.22
CA LEU A 447 12.58 8.38 10.14
C LEU A 447 13.58 9.52 9.96
N ILE A 448 13.10 10.69 9.56
CA ILE A 448 13.96 11.84 9.22
C ILE A 448 13.59 13.00 10.13
N THR A 449 14.46 13.39 11.06
CA THR A 449 14.14 14.47 12.01
C THR A 449 14.13 15.84 11.36
N GLY A 450 13.14 16.69 11.68
CA GLY A 450 13.04 18.03 11.09
C GLY A 450 12.69 18.03 9.59
N SER A 451 11.88 17.07 9.15
CA SER A 451 11.54 16.82 7.74
C SER A 451 10.35 17.63 7.22
N ALA A 452 9.75 18.51 8.02
CA ALA A 452 8.76 19.47 7.51
C ALA A 452 9.37 20.69 6.79
N GLY A 453 10.70 20.83 6.75
CA GLY A 453 11.40 21.93 6.07
C GLY A 453 12.83 21.60 5.62
N GLY A 454 13.40 22.49 4.80
CA GLY A 454 14.81 22.48 4.37
C GLY A 454 15.34 21.11 3.92
N ILE A 455 16.55 20.79 4.40
CA ILE A 455 17.27 19.55 4.08
C ILE A 455 16.45 18.31 4.40
N GLY A 456 15.82 18.25 5.57
CA GLY A 456 15.03 17.09 6.00
C GLY A 456 13.87 16.80 5.04
N LYS A 457 13.17 17.85 4.58
CA LYS A 457 12.10 17.72 3.59
C LYS A 457 12.61 17.18 2.25
N ALA A 458 13.75 17.70 1.77
CA ALA A 458 14.36 17.25 0.52
C ALA A 458 14.79 15.77 0.59
N ILE A 459 15.37 15.33 1.72
CA ILE A 459 15.71 13.92 1.97
C ILE A 459 14.45 13.05 1.95
N ALA A 460 13.38 13.48 2.62
CA ALA A 460 12.12 12.75 2.67
C ALA A 460 11.50 12.55 1.28
N LYS A 461 11.43 13.62 0.47
CA LYS A 461 10.99 13.56 -0.93
C LYS A 461 11.84 12.59 -1.75
N ARG A 462 13.17 12.73 -1.66
CA ARG A 462 14.11 11.86 -2.38
C ARG A 462 13.93 10.38 -2.02
N PHE A 463 13.69 10.06 -0.74
CA PHE A 463 13.50 8.67 -0.33
C PHE A 463 12.17 8.08 -0.80
N ILE A 464 11.09 8.87 -0.81
CA ILE A 464 9.81 8.46 -1.42
C ILE A 464 9.97 8.25 -2.92
N ASP A 465 10.65 9.16 -3.62
CA ASP A 465 10.91 9.06 -5.07
C ASP A 465 11.69 7.79 -5.42
N GLU A 466 12.48 7.26 -4.48
CA GLU A 466 13.25 6.02 -4.61
C GLU A 466 12.56 4.79 -3.98
N GLY A 467 11.26 4.91 -3.67
CA GLY A 467 10.37 3.81 -3.30
C GLY A 467 10.29 3.49 -1.80
N GLY A 468 10.97 4.26 -0.95
CA GLY A 468 10.86 4.14 0.49
C GLY A 468 9.60 4.79 1.04
N VAL A 469 9.27 4.47 2.29
CA VAL A 469 8.25 5.20 3.07
C VAL A 469 8.92 6.00 4.17
N VAL A 470 8.37 7.16 4.49
CA VAL A 470 9.02 8.12 5.41
C VAL A 470 8.12 8.54 6.57
N VAL A 471 8.73 8.72 7.74
CA VAL A 471 8.08 9.34 8.90
C VAL A 471 8.55 10.79 8.94
N ILE A 472 7.69 11.69 8.48
CA ILE A 472 7.94 13.12 8.55
C ILE A 472 7.60 13.68 9.93
N ASN A 473 8.38 14.64 10.40
CA ASN A 473 8.19 15.24 11.71
C ASN A 473 8.78 16.65 11.80
N ASP A 474 8.25 17.41 12.77
CA ASP A 474 8.74 18.72 13.19
C ASP A 474 8.27 18.96 14.63
N ASN A 475 8.91 19.89 15.34
CA ASN A 475 8.46 20.33 16.67
C ASN A 475 7.32 21.35 16.60
N ASP A 476 7.06 21.90 15.42
CA ASP A 476 6.01 22.86 15.11
C ASP A 476 4.85 22.19 14.35
N SER A 477 3.66 22.24 14.94
CA SER A 477 2.47 21.61 14.38
C SER A 477 2.00 22.25 13.07
N GLY A 478 2.15 23.56 12.89
CA GLY A 478 1.71 24.27 11.69
C GLY A 478 2.56 23.91 10.47
N ARG A 479 3.88 23.81 10.66
CA ARG A 479 4.79 23.32 9.61
C ARG A 479 4.54 21.87 9.25
N LEU A 480 4.35 21.02 10.26
CA LEU A 480 4.06 19.61 10.06
C LEU A 480 2.79 19.42 9.23
N GLU A 481 1.73 20.18 9.51
CA GLU A 481 0.47 20.10 8.77
C GLU A 481 0.61 20.60 7.32
N SER A 482 1.41 21.66 7.11
CA SER A 482 1.72 22.15 5.77
C SER A 482 2.48 21.10 4.95
N ALA A 483 3.48 20.46 5.56
CA ALA A 483 4.23 19.37 4.93
C ALA A 483 3.35 18.14 4.69
N ARG A 484 2.44 17.79 5.61
CA ARG A 484 1.47 16.70 5.43
C ARG A 484 0.58 16.95 4.21
N SER A 485 0.04 18.16 4.07
CA SER A 485 -0.81 18.53 2.93
C SER A 485 -0.04 18.44 1.61
N GLU A 486 1.20 18.97 1.58
CA GLU A 486 2.09 18.90 0.42
C GLU A 486 2.40 17.46 0.01
N PHE A 487 2.81 16.61 0.96
CA PHE A 487 3.16 15.22 0.70
C PHE A 487 1.95 14.39 0.29
N ASN A 488 0.78 14.61 0.90
CA ASN A 488 -0.43 13.90 0.50
C ASN A 488 -0.86 14.26 -0.93
N ALA A 489 -0.74 15.53 -1.33
CA ALA A 489 -1.04 15.95 -2.69
C ALA A 489 -0.06 15.37 -3.72
N GLN A 490 1.23 15.26 -3.37
CA GLN A 490 2.27 14.82 -4.30
C GLN A 490 2.41 13.29 -4.39
N TYR A 491 2.30 12.59 -3.26
CA TYR A 491 2.66 11.17 -3.14
C TYR A 491 1.52 10.27 -2.64
N GLY A 492 0.45 10.85 -2.10
CA GLY A 492 -0.64 10.13 -1.45
C GLY A 492 -0.31 9.63 -0.04
N LYS A 493 -1.35 9.15 0.65
CA LYS A 493 -1.31 8.76 2.07
C LYS A 493 -0.43 7.55 2.41
N ASP A 494 -0.15 6.69 1.42
CA ASP A 494 0.61 5.45 1.66
C ASP A 494 2.15 5.68 1.64
N ALA A 495 2.62 6.86 1.22
CA ALA A 495 4.04 7.16 1.11
C ALA A 495 4.69 7.65 2.42
N PHE A 496 3.90 8.15 3.37
CA PHE A 496 4.44 8.78 4.58
C PHE A 496 3.49 8.74 5.78
N ALA A 497 4.06 8.86 6.98
CA ALA A 497 3.35 9.16 8.23
C ALA A 497 3.88 10.47 8.80
N ALA A 498 3.07 11.21 9.54
CA ALA A 498 3.43 12.54 10.05
C ALA A 498 3.23 12.64 11.56
N VAL A 499 4.30 12.89 12.31
CA VAL A 499 4.31 12.89 13.79
C VAL A 499 4.94 14.17 14.33
N LEU A 500 4.35 14.75 15.39
CA LEU A 500 4.96 15.87 16.10
C LEU A 500 6.16 15.36 16.92
N LEU A 501 7.35 15.90 16.69
CA LEU A 501 8.58 15.44 17.34
C LEU A 501 9.44 16.59 17.81
N ASP A 502 9.69 16.63 19.11
CA ASP A 502 10.80 17.37 19.70
C ASP A 502 11.91 16.40 20.06
N VAL A 503 13.08 16.57 19.45
CA VAL A 503 14.24 15.67 19.66
C VAL A 503 14.86 15.80 21.04
N THR A 504 14.45 16.78 21.86
CA THR A 504 14.89 16.87 23.26
C THR A 504 13.97 16.14 24.24
N ASP A 505 12.86 15.59 23.76
CA ASP A 505 11.83 14.92 24.57
C ASP A 505 11.76 13.42 24.26
N SER A 506 12.28 12.60 25.18
CA SER A 506 12.34 11.14 25.03
C SER A 506 10.96 10.49 24.87
N ALA A 507 9.89 11.05 25.44
CA ALA A 507 8.55 10.50 25.28
C ALA A 507 8.01 10.73 23.87
N LYS A 508 8.25 11.92 23.30
CA LYS A 508 7.90 12.21 21.90
C LYS A 508 8.73 11.39 20.92
N ILE A 509 10.01 11.16 21.22
CA ILE A 509 10.86 10.27 20.42
C ILE A 509 10.27 8.85 20.43
N ALA A 510 9.95 8.31 21.61
CA ALA A 510 9.34 6.98 21.71
C ALA A 510 8.05 6.89 20.89
N ASN A 511 7.16 7.89 21.03
CA ASN A 511 5.92 7.97 20.26
C ASN A 511 6.17 8.00 18.75
N ALA A 512 7.17 8.74 18.26
CA ALA A 512 7.50 8.76 16.82
C ALA A 512 7.91 7.38 16.27
N TYR A 513 8.60 6.58 17.07
CA TYR A 513 8.92 5.19 16.70
C TYR A 513 7.71 4.25 16.84
N ASP A 514 6.83 4.47 17.81
CA ASP A 514 5.58 3.70 17.94
C ASP A 514 4.66 3.95 16.74
N GLU A 515 4.50 5.21 16.33
CA GLU A 515 3.75 5.59 15.12
C GLU A 515 4.40 5.02 13.85
N ALA A 516 5.74 5.00 13.76
CA ALA A 516 6.44 4.35 12.65
C ALA A 516 6.16 2.83 12.60
N ALA A 517 6.16 2.18 13.77
CA ALA A 517 5.87 0.76 13.89
C ALA A 517 4.41 0.43 13.53
N LEU A 518 3.45 1.26 13.95
CA LEU A 518 2.04 1.11 13.57
C LEU A 518 1.81 1.36 12.08
N ALA A 519 2.41 2.43 11.56
CA ALA A 519 2.22 2.84 10.17
C ALA A 519 2.92 1.91 9.19
N PHE A 520 4.12 1.42 9.50
CA PHE A 520 4.99 0.76 8.52
C PHE A 520 5.64 -0.53 9.02
N GLY A 521 5.45 -0.88 10.30
CA GLY A 521 6.05 -2.08 10.89
C GLY A 521 7.46 -1.89 11.44
N GLY A 522 8.05 -0.69 11.39
CA GLY A 522 9.34 -0.40 12.05
C GLY A 522 10.13 0.72 11.38
N VAL A 523 11.48 0.70 11.48
CA VAL A 523 12.39 1.73 10.92
C VAL A 523 13.71 1.08 10.50
N ASP A 524 14.16 1.37 9.28
CA ASP A 524 15.44 0.87 8.71
C ASP A 524 16.47 1.97 8.51
N ILE A 525 16.04 3.22 8.40
CA ILE A 525 16.90 4.36 8.15
C ILE A 525 16.56 5.48 9.14
N ILE A 526 17.56 5.97 9.87
CA ILE A 526 17.44 7.13 10.76
C ILE A 526 18.25 8.25 10.13
N VAL A 527 17.63 9.39 9.90
CA VAL A 527 18.33 10.60 9.46
C VAL A 527 18.20 11.67 10.53
N ASN A 528 19.28 11.91 11.26
CA ASN A 528 19.37 12.99 12.21
C ASN A 528 19.67 14.30 11.46
N CYS A 529 18.62 15.05 11.15
CA CYS A 529 18.68 16.31 10.39
C CYS A 529 18.18 17.53 11.20
N ALA A 530 17.52 17.32 12.34
CA ALA A 530 17.13 18.41 13.24
C ALA A 530 18.37 19.21 13.69
N GLY A 531 18.25 20.54 13.66
CA GLY A 531 19.34 21.40 14.12
C GLY A 531 19.03 22.88 14.06
N LEU A 532 19.84 23.62 14.81
CA LEU A 532 19.83 25.08 14.89
C LEU A 532 21.27 25.59 14.96
N SER A 533 21.46 26.89 14.78
CA SER A 533 22.77 27.53 14.84
C SER A 533 22.69 28.82 15.64
N ILE A 534 23.70 29.07 16.48
CA ILE A 534 23.88 30.32 17.23
C ILE A 534 25.31 30.80 16.97
N SER A 535 25.46 32.00 16.42
CA SER A 535 26.77 32.61 16.15
C SER A 535 26.91 33.87 16.96
N LYS A 536 27.79 33.80 17.95
CA LYS A 536 28.11 34.88 18.88
C LYS A 536 29.59 34.80 19.25
N PRO A 537 30.25 35.95 19.53
CA PRO A 537 31.54 35.95 20.23
C PRO A 537 31.44 35.15 21.54
N VAL A 538 32.55 34.54 21.97
CA VAL A 538 32.56 33.66 23.15
C VAL A 538 32.03 34.36 24.41
N GLN A 539 32.41 35.63 24.62
CA GLN A 539 31.98 36.43 25.77
C GLN A 539 30.47 36.75 25.79
N ASP A 540 29.80 36.68 24.64
CA ASP A 540 28.37 36.98 24.49
C ASP A 540 27.52 35.69 24.40
N HIS A 541 28.17 34.54 24.48
CA HIS A 541 27.52 33.23 24.43
C HIS A 541 27.00 32.87 25.82
N THR A 542 25.69 32.81 25.98
CA THR A 542 25.09 32.44 27.27
C THR A 542 25.13 30.93 27.49
N GLU A 543 24.99 30.50 28.75
CA GLU A 543 24.79 29.08 29.10
C GLU A 543 23.56 28.53 28.39
N LYS A 544 22.45 29.29 28.35
CA LYS A 544 21.24 28.89 27.62
C LYS A 544 21.49 28.64 26.13
N ASP A 545 22.29 29.49 25.48
CA ASP A 545 22.67 29.29 24.08
C ASP A 545 23.50 28.01 23.90
N TRP A 546 24.36 27.69 24.87
CA TRP A 546 25.17 26.47 24.86
C TRP A 546 24.31 25.22 25.06
N ASP A 547 23.45 25.24 26.08
CA ASP A 547 22.58 24.14 26.44
C ASP A 547 21.66 23.77 25.29
N ILE A 548 20.98 24.74 24.67
CA ILE A 548 20.08 24.45 23.55
C ILE A 548 20.80 23.87 22.33
N LEU A 549 22.05 24.30 22.07
CA LEU A 549 22.87 23.71 21.00
C LEU A 549 23.23 22.25 21.30
N TYR A 550 23.67 21.95 22.52
CA TYR A 550 24.04 20.59 22.90
C TYR A 550 22.83 19.67 23.07
N ASP A 551 21.74 20.16 23.64
CA ASP A 551 20.50 19.42 23.82
C ASP A 551 19.89 19.00 22.49
N VAL A 552 19.83 19.91 21.51
CA VAL A 552 19.26 19.58 20.18
C VAL A 552 20.24 18.81 19.32
N LEU A 553 21.48 19.29 19.15
CA LEU A 553 22.42 18.73 18.18
C LEU A 553 23.04 17.41 18.68
N VAL A 554 23.48 17.35 19.93
CA VAL A 554 24.25 16.19 20.42
C VAL A 554 23.34 15.20 21.13
N LYS A 555 22.65 15.64 22.17
CA LYS A 555 21.77 14.79 22.98
C LYS A 555 20.56 14.33 22.17
N GLY A 556 19.94 15.22 21.39
CA GLY A 556 18.82 14.86 20.53
C GLY A 556 19.16 13.79 19.50
N GLN A 557 20.30 13.95 18.80
CA GLN A 557 20.83 12.90 17.91
C GLN A 557 21.01 11.57 18.67
N PHE A 558 21.63 11.61 19.84
CA PHE A 558 21.86 10.41 20.65
C PHE A 558 20.56 9.71 21.01
N LEU A 559 19.56 10.43 21.55
CA LEU A 559 18.29 9.87 21.98
C LEU A 559 17.48 9.27 20.82
N VAL A 560 17.42 9.98 19.69
CA VAL A 560 16.73 9.49 18.48
C VAL A 560 17.41 8.23 17.95
N THR A 561 18.74 8.22 17.87
CA THR A 561 19.50 7.05 17.42
C THR A 561 19.37 5.88 18.40
N GLN A 562 19.47 6.12 19.71
CA GLN A 562 19.31 5.10 20.75
C GLN A 562 17.98 4.37 20.59
N LYS A 563 16.88 5.13 20.50
CA LYS A 563 15.55 4.52 20.34
C LYS A 563 15.40 3.75 19.03
N GLY A 564 15.97 4.26 17.95
CA GLY A 564 15.91 3.57 16.66
C GLY A 564 16.74 2.29 16.60
N ILE A 565 17.86 2.22 17.31
CA ILE A 565 18.65 0.97 17.45
C ILE A 565 17.83 -0.11 18.16
N GLU A 566 17.05 0.24 19.18
CA GLU A 566 16.13 -0.71 19.84
C GLU A 566 15.15 -1.31 18.81
N VAL A 567 14.58 -0.49 17.92
CA VAL A 567 13.68 -0.95 16.85
C VAL A 567 14.43 -1.82 15.83
N MET A 568 15.60 -1.38 15.36
CA MET A 568 16.41 -2.14 14.39
C MET A 568 16.80 -3.53 14.92
N ARG A 569 17.19 -3.64 16.20
CA ARG A 569 17.51 -4.92 16.86
C ARG A 569 16.28 -5.83 17.00
N LYS A 570 15.10 -5.27 17.26
CA LYS A 570 13.84 -6.04 17.24
C LYS A 570 13.59 -6.65 15.86
N GLN A 571 13.80 -5.90 14.79
CA GLN A 571 13.65 -6.38 13.41
C GLN A 571 14.73 -7.39 13.02
N ALA A 572 15.97 -7.20 13.48
CA ALA A 572 17.15 -7.98 13.09
C ALA A 572 17.40 -7.99 11.58
N LEU A 573 17.24 -6.82 10.94
CA LEU A 573 17.47 -6.62 9.49
C LEU A 573 18.70 -5.73 9.19
N GLY A 574 19.46 -5.35 10.23
CA GLY A 574 20.46 -4.28 10.13
C GLY A 574 19.80 -2.91 10.03
N GLY A 575 20.51 -1.93 9.45
CA GLY A 575 19.95 -0.60 9.22
C GLY A 575 20.99 0.47 8.90
N ASP A 576 20.50 1.70 8.78
CA ASP A 576 21.32 2.86 8.42
C ASP A 576 21.03 4.05 9.34
N VAL A 577 22.09 4.66 9.87
CA VAL A 577 22.02 5.94 10.60
C VAL A 577 22.84 6.96 9.83
N LEU A 578 22.16 8.01 9.36
CA LEU A 578 22.78 9.16 8.71
C LEU A 578 22.70 10.38 9.62
N ASN A 579 23.84 11.00 9.88
CA ASN A 579 23.89 12.23 10.67
C ASN A 579 24.24 13.42 9.77
N ILE A 580 23.33 14.40 9.70
CA ILE A 580 23.58 15.66 8.99
C ILE A 580 24.34 16.59 9.94
N VAL A 581 25.65 16.64 9.76
CA VAL A 581 26.53 17.39 10.66
C VAL A 581 26.73 18.79 10.10
N SER A 582 27.93 19.13 9.60
CA SER A 582 28.30 20.45 9.06
C SER A 582 29.81 20.45 8.82
N LYS A 583 30.28 21.22 7.82
CA LYS A 583 31.72 21.50 7.71
C LYS A 583 32.34 22.07 8.99
N ASN A 584 31.56 22.76 9.83
CA ASN A 584 32.06 23.38 11.07
C ASN A 584 32.49 22.36 12.13
N ALA A 585 32.21 21.07 11.93
CA ALA A 585 32.80 19.99 12.72
C ALA A 585 34.31 19.80 12.42
N LEU A 586 34.76 20.22 11.24
CA LEU A 586 36.14 20.04 10.75
C LEU A 586 36.89 21.37 10.61
N VAL A 587 36.16 22.46 10.37
CA VAL A 587 36.72 23.79 10.13
C VAL A 587 36.37 24.72 11.28
N SER A 588 37.39 25.37 11.84
CA SER A 588 37.22 26.42 12.84
C SER A 588 36.93 27.77 12.17
N GLY A 589 36.05 28.56 12.80
CA GLY A 589 35.72 29.90 12.37
C GLY A 589 35.26 30.77 13.54
N PRO A 590 35.44 32.09 13.46
CA PRO A 590 35.06 32.98 14.55
C PRO A 590 33.56 32.90 14.84
N ASN A 591 33.20 33.19 16.10
CA ASN A 591 31.82 33.27 16.59
C ASN A 591 31.01 31.96 16.49
N ASN A 592 31.65 30.78 16.45
CA ASN A 592 30.95 29.49 16.38
C ASN A 592 31.48 28.49 17.43
N ALA A 593 31.94 28.95 18.59
CA ALA A 593 32.50 28.04 19.60
C ALA A 593 31.49 26.96 20.01
N GLY A 594 30.27 27.34 20.40
CA GLY A 594 29.21 26.40 20.78
C GLY A 594 28.71 25.54 19.61
N TYR A 595 28.40 26.15 18.46
CA TYR A 595 27.90 25.40 17.30
C TYR A 595 28.95 24.43 16.73
N GLY A 596 30.19 24.91 16.54
CA GLY A 596 31.30 24.12 16.03
C GLY A 596 31.66 22.98 16.97
N SER A 597 31.71 23.22 18.29
CA SER A 597 31.98 22.15 19.27
C SER A 597 30.88 21.10 19.29
N ALA A 598 29.60 21.51 19.24
CA ALA A 598 28.47 20.58 19.17
C ALA A 598 28.51 19.74 17.87
N LYS A 599 28.81 20.35 16.72
CA LYS A 599 28.97 19.63 15.44
C LYS A 599 30.17 18.68 15.45
N ALA A 600 31.29 19.07 16.06
CA ALA A 600 32.43 18.17 16.26
C ALA A 600 32.07 16.98 17.16
N ALA A 601 31.28 17.21 18.22
CA ALA A 601 30.77 16.15 19.08
C ALA A 601 29.84 15.18 18.31
N GLN A 602 28.90 15.69 17.50
CA GLN A 602 28.05 14.85 16.64
C GLN A 602 28.87 13.97 15.68
N LEU A 603 29.91 14.56 15.06
CA LEU A 603 30.80 13.83 14.15
C LEU A 603 31.56 12.71 14.88
N HIS A 604 32.13 13.00 16.04
CA HIS A 604 32.86 11.98 16.80
C HIS A 604 31.92 10.88 17.32
N LEU A 605 30.74 11.25 17.84
CA LEU A 605 29.69 10.31 18.25
C LEU A 605 29.29 9.38 17.10
N SER A 606 29.19 9.89 15.88
CA SER A 606 28.86 9.07 14.69
C SER A 606 29.90 7.96 14.44
N ARG A 607 31.19 8.25 14.67
CA ARG A 607 32.28 7.26 14.53
C ARG A 607 32.23 6.20 15.63
N LEU A 608 31.93 6.61 16.87
CA LEU A 608 31.76 5.69 17.98
C LEU A 608 30.58 4.74 17.73
N ASN A 609 29.44 5.28 17.30
CA ASN A 609 28.27 4.47 16.95
C ASN A 609 28.54 3.53 15.76
N ALA A 610 29.33 3.96 14.77
CA ALA A 610 29.73 3.08 13.66
C ALA A 610 30.53 1.86 14.14
N ALA A 611 31.43 2.06 15.11
CA ALA A 611 32.25 1.00 15.68
C ALA A 611 31.43 0.05 16.57
N GLU A 612 30.49 0.60 17.35
CA GLU A 612 29.63 -0.20 18.24
C GLU A 612 28.62 -1.06 17.46
N LEU A 613 27.95 -0.46 16.46
CA LEU A 613 26.76 -1.05 15.85
C LEU A 613 27.04 -1.93 14.61
N GLY A 614 28.30 -1.97 14.17
CA GLY A 614 28.69 -2.77 13.00
C GLY A 614 28.38 -4.26 13.16
N GLY A 615 28.46 -4.81 14.38
CA GLY A 615 28.09 -6.21 14.68
C GLY A 615 26.61 -6.52 14.47
N ASP A 616 25.74 -5.52 14.57
CA ASP A 616 24.31 -5.63 14.32
C ASP A 616 23.95 -5.42 12.83
N GLY A 617 24.93 -5.19 11.97
CA GLY A 617 24.71 -4.81 10.56
C GLY A 617 24.11 -3.40 10.40
N ILE A 618 24.24 -2.55 11.42
CA ILE A 618 23.77 -1.16 11.38
C ILE A 618 24.94 -0.25 11.00
N ARG A 619 24.83 0.42 9.84
CA ARG A 619 25.85 1.35 9.35
C ARG A 619 25.58 2.75 9.89
N VAL A 620 26.65 3.48 10.21
CA VAL A 620 26.53 4.89 10.66
C VAL A 620 27.44 5.75 9.80
N ASN A 621 26.87 6.70 9.07
CA ASN A 621 27.62 7.57 8.17
C ASN A 621 27.20 9.04 8.37
N VAL A 622 28.06 9.95 7.94
CA VAL A 622 27.89 11.40 8.09
C VAL A 622 27.82 12.07 6.73
N VAL A 623 26.89 13.02 6.58
CA VAL A 623 26.88 13.99 5.48
C VAL A 623 27.19 15.37 6.04
N ASN A 624 28.19 16.03 5.45
CA ASN A 624 28.72 17.33 5.88
C ASN A 624 28.38 18.42 4.87
N PRO A 625 27.25 19.14 5.07
CA PRO A 625 26.90 20.27 4.23
C PRO A 625 27.74 21.53 4.52
N ASP A 626 27.84 22.41 3.52
CA ASP A 626 28.17 23.83 3.70
C ASP A 626 27.09 24.74 3.10
N ALA A 627 26.83 25.86 3.78
CA ALA A 627 26.04 26.99 3.29
C ALA A 627 24.76 26.64 2.49
N VAL A 628 23.96 25.69 2.96
CA VAL A 628 22.63 25.41 2.41
C VAL A 628 21.66 26.49 2.91
N ILE A 629 21.41 27.49 2.06
CA ILE A 629 20.62 28.69 2.39
C ILE A 629 19.16 28.53 1.99
N SER A 630 18.89 27.95 0.81
CA SER A 630 17.53 27.74 0.31
C SER A 630 16.68 26.93 1.28
N ASP A 631 15.47 27.41 1.57
CA ASP A 631 14.45 26.79 2.43
C ASP A 631 14.91 26.42 3.85
N SER A 632 16.00 27.04 4.32
CA SER A 632 16.61 26.73 5.61
C SER A 632 16.25 27.77 6.66
N LYS A 633 15.49 27.35 7.67
CA LYS A 633 15.10 28.17 8.83
C LYS A 633 16.27 28.74 9.61
N ILE A 634 17.44 28.11 9.56
CA ILE A 634 18.66 28.60 10.19
C ILE A 634 19.04 30.00 9.65
N TRP A 635 18.59 30.34 8.43
CA TRP A 635 18.89 31.61 7.78
C TRP A 635 17.79 32.68 7.94
N GLU A 636 16.57 32.29 8.33
CA GLU A 636 15.40 33.18 8.45
C GLU A 636 15.44 34.08 9.70
N SER A 637 16.09 33.66 10.79
CA SER A 637 16.09 34.36 12.10
C SER A 637 17.14 35.49 12.19
N GLY A 638 17.25 36.31 11.14
CA GLY A 638 18.20 37.44 11.07
C GLY A 638 19.66 37.04 10.86
N TRP A 639 19.96 35.74 10.78
CA TRP A 639 21.30 35.22 10.50
C TRP A 639 21.78 35.60 9.10
N ALA A 640 20.92 35.42 8.10
CA ALA A 640 21.21 35.84 6.74
C ALA A 640 21.48 37.34 6.68
N GLU A 641 20.65 38.16 7.31
CA GLU A 641 20.80 39.61 7.35
C GLU A 641 22.11 40.03 8.04
N GLY A 642 22.44 39.41 9.17
CA GLY A 642 23.70 39.64 9.89
C GLY A 642 24.93 39.27 9.05
N ARG A 643 24.89 38.16 8.32
CA ARG A 643 25.97 37.72 7.43
C ARG A 643 26.08 38.59 6.18
N ALA A 644 24.95 38.92 5.55
CA ALA A 644 24.88 39.82 4.40
C ALA A 644 25.52 41.17 4.75
N LYS A 645 25.13 41.74 5.90
CA LYS A 645 25.72 42.96 6.44
C LYS A 645 27.22 42.83 6.72
N ALA A 646 27.65 41.73 7.35
CA ALA A 646 29.07 41.50 7.65
C ALA A 646 29.94 41.35 6.38
N TYR A 647 29.38 40.85 5.28
CA TYR A 647 30.07 40.70 4.00
C TYR A 647 29.86 41.89 3.04
N GLY A 648 29.04 42.88 3.42
CA GLY A 648 28.74 44.04 2.58
C GLY A 648 27.91 43.69 1.33
N ILE A 649 27.05 42.67 1.41
CA ILE A 649 26.16 42.21 0.32
C ILE A 649 24.70 42.16 0.78
N THR A 650 23.78 41.89 -0.13
CA THR A 650 22.36 41.64 0.18
C THR A 650 22.10 40.17 0.51
N VAL A 651 20.99 39.88 1.18
CA VAL A 651 20.59 38.49 1.51
C VAL A 651 20.45 37.60 0.25
N PRO A 652 19.80 38.05 -0.85
CA PRO A 652 19.72 37.26 -2.08
C PRO A 652 21.08 36.94 -2.73
N GLU A 653 22.12 37.73 -2.45
CA GLU A 653 23.46 37.49 -2.98
C GLU A 653 24.28 36.49 -2.15
N LEU A 654 23.84 36.17 -0.93
CA LEU A 654 24.56 35.26 -0.04
C LEU A 654 24.86 33.89 -0.66
N PRO A 655 23.92 33.19 -1.32
CA PRO A 655 24.22 31.88 -1.92
C PRO A 655 25.38 31.95 -2.93
N ALA A 656 25.34 32.94 -3.83
CA ALA A 656 26.41 33.14 -4.81
C ALA A 656 27.73 33.57 -4.15
N TYR A 657 27.67 34.37 -3.08
CA TYR A 657 28.86 34.75 -2.32
C TYR A 657 29.51 33.55 -1.64
N TYR A 658 28.73 32.70 -0.98
CA TYR A 658 29.24 31.48 -0.35
C TYR A 658 29.80 30.50 -1.38
N ALA A 659 29.14 30.35 -2.53
CA ALA A 659 29.63 29.53 -3.64
C ALA A 659 31.05 29.94 -4.08
N LYS A 660 31.34 31.24 -4.20
CA LYS A 660 32.68 31.75 -4.59
C LYS A 660 33.83 31.37 -3.64
N ARG A 661 33.52 30.87 -2.44
CA ARG A 661 34.51 30.45 -1.43
C ARG A 661 34.86 28.96 -1.53
N THR A 662 34.20 28.22 -2.41
CA THR A 662 34.36 26.78 -2.59
C THR A 662 35.13 26.52 -3.90
N LEU A 663 35.84 25.38 -3.99
CA LEU A 663 36.65 25.08 -5.18
C LEU A 663 35.81 24.96 -6.46
N LEU A 664 34.57 24.51 -6.36
CA LEU A 664 33.67 24.31 -7.50
C LEU A 664 32.88 25.56 -7.88
N ASN A 665 32.87 26.61 -7.05
CA ASN A 665 32.07 27.82 -7.27
C ASN A 665 30.58 27.55 -7.50
N LYS A 666 30.03 26.54 -6.81
CA LYS A 666 28.63 26.12 -6.92
C LYS A 666 27.86 26.39 -5.63
N ILE A 667 26.59 26.76 -5.79
CA ILE A 667 25.62 26.84 -4.70
C ILE A 667 25.25 25.42 -4.29
N ILE A 668 25.14 25.16 -2.99
CA ILE A 668 24.69 23.87 -2.45
C ILE A 668 23.22 23.98 -2.07
N LEU A 669 22.42 23.05 -2.55
CA LEU A 669 20.97 22.99 -2.35
C LEU A 669 20.58 21.83 -1.43
N PRO A 670 19.38 21.87 -0.81
CA PRO A 670 18.84 20.75 -0.05
C PRO A 670 18.86 19.42 -0.82
N GLU A 671 18.60 19.45 -2.13
CA GLU A 671 18.59 18.28 -3.02
C GLU A 671 19.98 17.65 -3.16
N ASP A 672 21.06 18.44 -3.09
CA ASP A 672 22.42 17.91 -3.12
C ASP A 672 22.71 17.05 -1.89
N ILE A 673 22.20 17.49 -0.72
CA ILE A 673 22.31 16.74 0.53
C ILE A 673 21.45 15.47 0.47
N ALA A 674 20.24 15.57 -0.08
CA ALA A 674 19.35 14.43 -0.29
C ALA A 674 19.97 13.36 -1.19
N ASN A 675 20.63 13.78 -2.28
CA ASN A 675 21.37 12.88 -3.17
C ASN A 675 22.52 12.17 -2.44
N ALA A 676 23.28 12.88 -1.61
CA ALA A 676 24.36 12.29 -0.82
C ALA A 676 23.83 11.27 0.21
N CYS A 677 22.72 11.57 0.90
CA CYS A 677 22.05 10.61 1.77
C CYS A 677 21.63 9.36 0.99
N PHE A 678 21.01 9.54 -0.18
CA PHE A 678 20.59 8.43 -1.04
C PHE A 678 21.76 7.56 -1.50
N VAL A 679 22.90 8.14 -1.88
CA VAL A 679 24.10 7.36 -2.25
C VAL A 679 24.55 6.42 -1.13
N LEU A 680 24.45 6.86 0.13
CA LEU A 680 24.85 6.05 1.29
C LEU A 680 23.89 4.88 1.55
N VAL A 681 22.58 5.07 1.32
CA VAL A 681 21.53 4.08 1.67
C VAL A 681 20.92 3.33 0.49
N GLY A 682 21.20 3.75 -0.75
CA GLY A 682 20.62 3.22 -1.98
C GLY A 682 21.19 1.88 -2.46
N GLY A 683 21.89 1.14 -1.60
CA GLY A 683 22.42 -0.20 -1.88
C GLY A 683 23.84 -0.26 -2.47
N LEU A 684 24.39 0.87 -2.96
CA LEU A 684 25.72 0.88 -3.58
C LEU A 684 26.87 0.93 -2.58
N MET A 685 26.61 1.37 -1.34
CA MET A 685 27.61 1.61 -0.30
C MET A 685 27.47 0.64 0.88
N ASP A 686 26.82 -0.51 0.71
CA ASP A 686 26.41 -1.43 1.80
C ASP A 686 27.58 -2.01 2.62
N LYS A 687 28.81 -1.89 2.13
CA LYS A 687 30.04 -2.29 2.85
C LYS A 687 30.79 -1.10 3.48
N SER A 688 30.15 0.05 3.60
CA SER A 688 30.77 1.30 4.04
C SER A 688 30.05 1.88 5.27
N THR A 689 30.79 1.99 6.38
CA THR A 689 30.34 2.60 7.65
C THR A 689 31.44 3.51 8.22
N GLY A 690 31.08 4.49 9.04
CA GLY A 690 32.00 5.47 9.62
C GLY A 690 32.44 6.58 8.66
N ASN A 691 31.83 6.68 7.47
CA ASN A 691 32.23 7.64 6.44
C ASN A 691 31.77 9.05 6.77
N VAL A 692 32.51 10.01 6.22
CA VAL A 692 32.17 11.43 6.25
C VAL A 692 32.17 11.93 4.81
N LEU A 693 30.99 12.18 4.28
CA LEU A 693 30.80 12.67 2.92
C LEU A 693 30.55 14.18 2.94
N ASN A 694 31.54 14.96 2.48
CA ASN A 694 31.40 16.40 2.34
C ASN A 694 30.56 16.74 1.11
N VAL A 695 29.57 17.61 1.30
CA VAL A 695 28.72 18.19 0.25
C VAL A 695 28.78 19.71 0.41
N ASP A 696 29.93 20.28 0.05
CA ASP A 696 30.30 21.64 0.42
C ASP A 696 30.90 22.45 -0.75
N GLY A 697 30.83 21.93 -1.98
CA GLY A 697 31.42 22.57 -3.15
C GLY A 697 32.95 22.52 -3.17
N GLY A 698 33.57 21.72 -2.30
CA GLY A 698 35.01 21.56 -2.19
C GLY A 698 35.63 22.58 -1.24
N VAL A 699 35.21 22.63 0.03
CA VAL A 699 35.90 23.46 1.03
C VAL A 699 37.20 22.76 1.44
N ALA A 700 38.33 23.21 0.90
CA ALA A 700 39.63 22.55 1.08
C ALA A 700 40.05 22.35 2.56
N MET A 701 39.68 23.28 3.44
CA MET A 701 39.96 23.17 4.88
C MET A 701 39.14 22.08 5.58
N ALA A 702 38.01 21.65 4.98
CA ALA A 702 37.12 20.63 5.52
C ALA A 702 37.45 19.22 5.02
N PHE A 703 38.51 19.04 4.21
CA PHE A 703 38.88 17.71 3.71
C PHE A 703 39.26 16.80 4.88
N VAL A 704 38.52 15.69 5.01
CA VAL A 704 38.79 14.66 6.01
C VAL A 704 40.13 13.99 5.69
N ARG A 705 40.98 13.85 6.71
CA ARG A 705 42.30 13.21 6.62
C ARG A 705 42.35 11.95 7.45
#